data_AF-A0A3N5DWP5-F1
#
_entry.id   AF-A0A3N5DWP5-F1
#
_cell.length_a   1.000
_cell.length_b   1.000
_cell.length_c   1.000
_cell.angle_alpha   90.00
_cell.angle_beta   90.00
_cell.angle_gamma   90.00
#
_symmetry.space_group_name_H-M   'P 1'
#
loop_
_entity.id
_entity.type
_entity.pdbx_description
1 polymer ?
#
loop_
_entity_poly.entity_id
_entity_poly.type
_entity_poly.pdbx_seq_one_letter_code
_entity_poly.pdbx_strand_id
1 'polypeptide(L)'
;MNHRDERSLCGKGTSIFSVMFLFSLLLLFSPLNLYAQGIISRDAADYPSGSVNEACIESSSSGCIITLPPAKYGESYSFTIPIQPRVLRSDINFVFTQLTACSDGGITFYSNGEILITSATSCKPSVNNFIEFKIKAVSSDLTDSVKCYLPILRDPIKIVLVLDMSGSMALPVPGGSLSRWQALKNSVELFTQKLEVFKQDGDYIGVTYFSTDVIQPESPIQSGFIPISAATDPTRSSAIIRVDMSGKEPTLKTAMGKGLLDAKLKLNENNPIHARKLVLLFTDGLQNVEPLVNPDGVSLSTAASMLNSGPCDAIDSIRYYTIGMGSTTLAPETLGQIAQSSGGISLSTTTGSEDDDIDYFFQNQLANMLGKSPQVVSRKTGVLSTSGVTYSYPINGNVSTLYFELITPDAANVTLKLDKDGKDLTPYAKLINGSFYKSLSLSLPVMIPELMKTEGIWNLTLSGSSTSKYSVVCYVDDHFLDFSCQPAKSVYTVGDHLYLKAKVSFAGQPLSGDAAKVQVMLLKPGDDAGDLLTRIKDKRNDSINDVDPGAEAMYLRLIQNDKSFCKKLVPENHIIDLKDDGKGQFNGEYKNTELSGVYQLIFFVNGEIPGYGKFERQKQYSTVFKFGQISSRTTHINAKISSKSSDKSINSATITVKPKNKFGHYLGQGFLSRIKVSVDSYQGVISSSKDNLDGSYTFTIGNIPQNIKPDVRIVVMGETLYLGKFPTPRVSFWQYFILVLLIIILIFLYIQGHTVQTLFRNLVWVLVILWILFLILQKIGIIVF
;
A
#
# COMPACT_ATOMS: atom_id res chain seq x y z
N MET A 1 29.25 -70.06 63.78
CA MET A 1 28.89 -71.25 64.57
C MET A 1 27.70 -71.91 63.88
N ASN A 2 27.90 -73.15 63.41
CA ASN A 2 26.98 -74.13 62.82
C ASN A 2 26.20 -73.75 61.54
N HIS A 3 26.50 -74.30 60.36
CA HIS A 3 26.34 -75.68 59.81
C HIS A 3 24.90 -76.06 59.39
N ARG A 4 24.83 -76.67 58.19
CA ARG A 4 23.79 -77.55 57.60
C ARG A 4 22.66 -76.85 56.84
N ASP A 5 22.17 -77.34 55.70
CA ASP A 5 22.38 -78.61 55.00
C ASP A 5 22.04 -78.52 53.51
N GLU A 6 22.60 -79.48 52.80
CA GLU A 6 22.46 -79.85 51.38
C GLU A 6 21.03 -80.17 50.94
N ARG A 7 20.77 -80.08 49.63
CA ARG A 7 20.30 -81.23 48.82
C ARG A 7 20.40 -80.95 47.31
N SER A 8 21.01 -81.91 46.63
CA SER A 8 21.00 -82.07 45.17
C SER A 8 19.67 -82.64 44.70
N LEU A 9 19.36 -82.49 43.40
CA LEU A 9 18.90 -83.60 42.54
C LEU A 9 18.87 -83.19 41.06
N CYS A 10 19.30 -84.15 40.25
CA CYS A 10 19.49 -84.18 38.79
C CYS A 10 18.31 -83.69 37.93
N GLY A 11 18.61 -83.29 36.69
CA GLY A 11 17.63 -83.39 35.61
C GLY A 11 17.96 -82.72 34.29
N LYS A 12 18.66 -83.46 33.41
CA LYS A 12 18.53 -83.48 31.94
C LYS A 12 18.66 -82.17 31.15
N GLY A 13 19.77 -82.08 30.40
CA GLY A 13 19.85 -81.24 29.22
C GLY A 13 19.02 -81.77 28.06
N THR A 14 18.60 -80.87 27.17
CA THR A 14 18.76 -80.89 25.70
C THR A 14 17.94 -79.74 25.10
N SER A 15 18.38 -79.24 23.94
CA SER A 15 17.71 -78.26 23.08
C SER A 15 17.88 -76.76 23.40
N ILE A 16 19.07 -76.21 23.13
CA ILE A 16 19.25 -74.76 22.90
C ILE A 16 19.67 -74.44 21.44
N PHE A 17 19.92 -75.44 20.59
CA PHE A 17 20.46 -75.20 19.23
C PHE A 17 19.42 -74.99 18.10
N SER A 18 18.11 -75.08 18.37
CA SER A 18 17.09 -74.95 17.30
C SER A 18 16.36 -73.61 17.25
N VAL A 19 16.53 -72.72 18.24
CA VAL A 19 15.77 -71.45 18.32
C VAL A 19 16.55 -70.27 17.71
N MET A 20 17.89 -70.31 17.68
CA MET A 20 18.68 -69.26 17.01
C MET A 20 18.70 -69.36 15.48
N PHE A 21 18.49 -70.55 14.90
CA PHE A 21 18.47 -70.68 13.44
C PHE A 21 17.11 -70.25 12.83
N LEU A 22 16.02 -70.41 13.59
CA LEU A 22 14.69 -69.97 13.14
C LEU A 22 14.51 -68.44 13.25
N PHE A 23 15.21 -67.78 14.17
CA PHE A 23 15.19 -66.32 14.30
C PHE A 23 16.09 -65.62 13.26
N SER A 24 17.14 -66.29 12.79
CA SER A 24 18.00 -65.78 11.70
C SER A 24 17.37 -65.98 10.32
N LEU A 25 16.54 -67.01 10.13
CA LEU A 25 15.83 -67.25 8.87
C LEU A 25 14.60 -66.33 8.69
N LEU A 26 14.00 -65.83 9.78
CA LEU A 26 12.90 -64.85 9.72
C LEU A 26 13.36 -63.40 9.53
N LEU A 27 14.64 -63.09 9.75
CA LEU A 27 15.24 -61.78 9.41
C LEU A 27 15.67 -61.68 7.94
N LEU A 28 15.65 -62.79 7.18
CA LEU A 28 15.92 -62.83 5.73
C LEU A 28 14.65 -62.79 4.87
N PHE A 29 13.47 -62.82 5.50
CA PHE A 29 12.18 -62.56 4.88
C PHE A 29 11.53 -61.32 5.51
N SER A 30 12.26 -60.20 5.58
CA SER A 30 11.56 -58.93 5.43
C SER A 30 10.88 -59.00 4.07
N PRO A 31 9.54 -58.86 3.96
CA PRO A 31 8.96 -58.61 2.66
C PRO A 31 9.66 -57.35 2.18
N LEU A 32 10.58 -57.50 1.22
CA LEU A 32 10.93 -56.44 0.32
C LEU A 32 9.57 -55.98 -0.17
N ASN A 33 9.08 -54.88 0.40
CA ASN A 33 7.92 -54.18 -0.10
C ASN A 33 8.26 -53.94 -1.57
N LEU A 34 7.77 -54.82 -2.43
CA LEU A 34 7.53 -54.57 -3.83
C LEU A 34 6.47 -53.48 -3.83
N TYR A 35 6.86 -52.28 -3.38
CA TYR A 35 6.17 -51.05 -3.64
C TYR A 35 5.92 -51.08 -5.14
N ALA A 36 4.64 -51.02 -5.53
CA ALA A 36 4.25 -50.94 -6.93
C ALA A 36 5.15 -49.87 -7.58
N GLN A 37 6.11 -50.31 -8.40
CA GLN A 37 7.11 -49.43 -8.97
C GLN A 37 6.37 -48.50 -9.93
N GLY A 38 6.23 -47.23 -9.54
CA GLY A 38 5.68 -46.20 -10.41
C GLY A 38 6.53 -46.05 -11.66
N ILE A 39 5.91 -45.64 -12.77
CA ILE A 39 6.62 -45.32 -14.01
C ILE A 39 7.26 -43.94 -13.91
N ILE A 40 6.52 -42.98 -13.34
CA ILE A 40 6.93 -41.57 -13.26
C ILE A 40 7.85 -41.37 -12.07
N SER A 41 8.96 -40.63 -12.27
CA SER A 41 9.87 -40.36 -11.17
C SER A 41 9.18 -39.50 -10.10
N ARG A 42 9.44 -39.85 -8.84
CA ARG A 42 9.00 -39.10 -7.65
C ARG A 42 10.21 -38.57 -6.88
N ASP A 43 11.40 -38.66 -7.45
CA ASP A 43 12.59 -38.01 -6.90
C ASP A 43 12.52 -36.51 -7.21
N ALA A 44 12.56 -35.68 -6.17
CA ALA A 44 12.54 -34.24 -6.31
C ALA A 44 13.76 -33.71 -7.10
N ALA A 45 14.89 -34.43 -7.08
CA ALA A 45 16.09 -34.06 -7.82
C ALA A 45 15.90 -34.11 -9.35
N ASP A 46 14.93 -34.90 -9.84
CA ASP A 46 14.64 -35.01 -11.27
C ASP A 46 13.82 -33.82 -11.82
N TYR A 47 13.30 -32.95 -10.94
CA TYR A 47 12.49 -31.79 -11.29
C TYR A 47 13.23 -30.50 -10.88
N PRO A 48 14.18 -30.00 -11.69
CA PRO A 48 14.99 -28.84 -11.33
C PRO A 48 14.11 -27.60 -11.14
N SER A 49 14.22 -26.91 -9.99
CA SER A 49 13.32 -25.79 -9.62
C SER A 49 11.83 -26.16 -9.51
N GLY A 50 11.51 -27.46 -9.54
CA GLY A 50 10.21 -28.02 -9.22
C GLY A 50 10.18 -28.59 -7.80
N SER A 51 9.13 -29.35 -7.49
CA SER A 51 8.99 -30.05 -6.22
C SER A 51 8.12 -31.29 -6.35
N VAL A 52 8.31 -32.23 -5.43
CA VAL A 52 7.46 -33.42 -5.28
C VAL A 52 6.93 -33.41 -3.85
N ASN A 53 5.61 -33.41 -3.67
CA ASN A 53 5.06 -33.38 -2.30
C ASN A 53 5.27 -34.70 -1.57
N GLU A 54 5.29 -34.68 -0.24
CA GLU A 54 5.57 -35.87 0.58
C GLU A 54 4.57 -37.02 0.36
N ALA A 55 3.33 -36.69 0.00
CA ALA A 55 2.31 -37.69 -0.34
C ALA A 55 2.70 -38.59 -1.52
N CYS A 56 3.62 -38.14 -2.39
CA CYS A 56 4.18 -38.98 -3.46
C CYS A 56 5.12 -40.07 -2.94
N ILE A 57 5.73 -39.90 -1.76
CA ILE A 57 6.75 -40.81 -1.21
C ILE A 57 6.06 -41.99 -0.51
N GLU A 58 4.91 -41.77 0.13
CA GLU A 58 4.28 -42.74 1.04
C GLU A 58 3.25 -43.67 0.38
N SER A 59 2.66 -43.34 -0.78
CA SER A 59 1.72 -44.25 -1.47
C SER A 59 1.46 -43.88 -2.94
N SER A 60 0.88 -44.82 -3.71
CA SER A 60 0.81 -44.77 -5.17
C SER A 60 -0.45 -44.16 -5.79
N SER A 61 -1.45 -43.60 -5.09
CA SER A 61 -2.66 -43.20 -5.85
C SER A 61 -3.61 -42.10 -5.37
N SER A 62 -3.44 -41.43 -4.22
CA SER A 62 -4.27 -40.24 -3.93
C SER A 62 -3.50 -39.14 -3.23
N GLY A 63 -3.24 -38.03 -3.95
CA GLY A 63 -2.65 -36.82 -3.37
C GLY A 63 -1.22 -36.51 -3.81
N CYS A 64 -0.58 -37.36 -4.64
CA CYS A 64 0.72 -37.05 -5.22
C CYS A 64 0.62 -35.89 -6.23
N ILE A 65 1.32 -34.79 -5.93
CA ILE A 65 1.41 -33.58 -6.73
C ILE A 65 2.87 -33.29 -7.03
N ILE A 66 3.19 -33.18 -8.32
CA ILE A 66 4.50 -32.80 -8.81
C ILE A 66 4.42 -31.37 -9.37
N THR A 67 5.20 -30.46 -8.80
CA THR A 67 5.40 -29.12 -9.35
C THR A 67 6.53 -29.17 -10.37
N LEU A 68 6.26 -28.76 -11.59
CA LEU A 68 7.25 -28.68 -12.65
C LEU A 68 8.06 -27.37 -12.56
N PRO A 69 9.25 -27.31 -13.19
CA PRO A 69 9.97 -26.05 -13.36
C PRO A 69 9.05 -25.00 -14.01
N PRO A 70 9.07 -23.74 -13.56
CA PRO A 70 8.17 -22.71 -14.06
C PRO A 70 8.39 -22.43 -15.55
N ALA A 71 7.29 -22.26 -16.29
CA ALA A 71 7.33 -21.71 -17.64
C ALA A 71 7.19 -20.18 -17.59
N LYS A 72 7.96 -19.49 -18.42
CA LYS A 72 7.86 -18.04 -18.58
C LYS A 72 6.90 -17.69 -19.70
N TYR A 73 6.13 -16.62 -19.51
CA TYR A 73 5.24 -16.13 -20.54
C TYR A 73 6.03 -15.59 -21.74
N GLY A 74 5.65 -16.00 -22.95
CA GLY A 74 6.27 -15.54 -24.20
C GLY A 74 7.63 -16.20 -24.53
N GLU A 75 8.14 -17.11 -23.70
CA GLU A 75 9.32 -17.91 -24.01
C GLU A 75 8.92 -19.34 -24.42
N SER A 76 9.77 -20.00 -25.20
CA SER A 76 9.61 -21.43 -25.47
C SER A 76 10.00 -22.22 -24.23
N TYR A 77 9.15 -23.16 -23.83
CA TYR A 77 9.37 -24.08 -22.72
C TYR A 77 9.28 -25.51 -23.24
N SER A 78 10.31 -26.32 -22.99
CA SER A 78 10.26 -27.77 -23.18
C SER A 78 10.67 -28.46 -21.89
N PHE A 79 9.87 -29.42 -21.46
CA PHE A 79 10.17 -30.27 -20.31
C PHE A 79 9.74 -31.70 -20.59
N THR A 80 10.62 -32.66 -20.33
CA THR A 80 10.32 -34.07 -20.51
C THR A 80 10.12 -34.72 -19.14
N ILE A 81 8.95 -35.32 -18.91
CA ILE A 81 8.60 -35.95 -17.63
C ILE A 81 9.60 -37.05 -17.29
N PRO A 82 10.36 -36.95 -16.19
CA PRO A 82 11.31 -37.97 -15.76
C PRO A 82 10.62 -39.30 -15.44
N ILE A 83 11.28 -40.41 -15.77
CA ILE A 83 10.79 -41.78 -15.54
C ILE A 83 11.80 -42.55 -14.70
N GLN A 84 11.32 -43.58 -14.01
CA GLN A 84 12.21 -44.47 -13.23
C GLN A 84 13.26 -45.13 -14.15
N PRO A 85 14.54 -45.25 -13.72
CA PRO A 85 15.63 -45.76 -14.55
C PRO A 85 15.43 -47.17 -15.14
N ARG A 86 14.50 -47.96 -14.58
CA ARG A 86 14.22 -49.34 -14.98
C ARG A 86 13.15 -49.47 -16.07
N VAL A 87 12.49 -48.37 -16.45
CA VAL A 87 11.45 -48.38 -17.49
C VAL A 87 11.99 -47.69 -18.74
N LEU A 88 11.88 -48.36 -19.90
CA LEU A 88 12.26 -47.74 -21.17
C LEU A 88 11.16 -46.78 -21.63
N ARG A 89 11.54 -45.54 -21.99
CA ARG A 89 10.59 -44.52 -22.45
C ARG A 89 9.81 -44.96 -23.71
N SER A 90 10.43 -45.74 -24.58
CA SER A 90 9.80 -46.30 -25.80
C SER A 90 8.58 -47.16 -25.49
N ASP A 91 8.51 -47.71 -24.28
CA ASP A 91 7.50 -48.68 -23.86
C ASP A 91 6.38 -48.02 -23.04
N ILE A 92 6.41 -46.68 -22.95
CA ILE A 92 5.45 -45.88 -22.18
C ILE A 92 4.65 -45.01 -23.15
N ASN A 93 3.33 -45.09 -23.05
CA ASN A 93 2.42 -44.12 -23.64
C ASN A 93 1.95 -43.13 -22.57
N PHE A 94 2.28 -41.86 -22.74
CA PHE A 94 1.82 -40.79 -21.86
C PHE A 94 0.48 -40.21 -22.35
N VAL A 95 -0.49 -40.13 -21.45
CA VAL A 95 -1.78 -39.47 -21.68
C VAL A 95 -1.91 -38.30 -20.71
N PHE A 96 -2.13 -37.11 -21.26
CA PHE A 96 -2.28 -35.88 -20.50
C PHE A 96 -3.74 -35.45 -20.46
N THR A 97 -4.19 -34.93 -19.31
CA THR A 97 -5.51 -34.33 -19.16
C THR A 97 -5.35 -32.97 -18.48
N GLN A 98 -5.39 -31.92 -19.28
CA GLN A 98 -5.34 -30.55 -18.78
C GLN A 98 -6.64 -30.19 -18.05
N LEU A 99 -6.49 -29.65 -16.84
CA LEU A 99 -7.61 -29.28 -15.95
C LEU A 99 -7.80 -27.75 -15.90
N THR A 100 -6.72 -26.97 -16.02
CA THR A 100 -6.81 -25.51 -16.12
C THR A 100 -6.91 -25.08 -17.58
N ALA A 101 -7.98 -24.40 -17.97
CA ALA A 101 -8.08 -23.83 -19.32
C ALA A 101 -7.15 -22.63 -19.52
N CYS A 102 -6.54 -22.55 -20.71
CA CYS A 102 -5.83 -21.36 -21.19
C CYS A 102 -6.86 -20.35 -21.72
N SER A 103 -6.81 -19.10 -21.25
CA SER A 103 -7.59 -18.01 -21.85
C SER A 103 -6.97 -17.52 -23.17
N ASP A 104 -5.66 -17.73 -23.34
CA ASP A 104 -4.90 -17.43 -24.54
C ASP A 104 -3.75 -18.45 -24.67
N GLY A 105 -3.30 -18.72 -25.90
CA GLY A 105 -2.27 -19.72 -26.19
C GLY A 105 -2.70 -21.17 -25.94
N GLY A 106 -1.73 -22.05 -25.73
CA GLY A 106 -1.93 -23.48 -25.52
C GLY A 106 -0.67 -24.19 -25.03
N ILE A 107 -0.83 -25.48 -24.72
CA ILE A 107 0.28 -26.37 -24.39
C ILE A 107 0.15 -27.58 -25.30
N THR A 108 1.27 -28.00 -25.87
CA THR A 108 1.33 -29.25 -26.61
C THR A 108 1.90 -30.33 -25.71
N PHE A 109 1.14 -31.40 -25.54
CA PHE A 109 1.57 -32.60 -24.82
C PHE A 109 1.87 -33.72 -25.81
N TYR A 110 3.06 -34.30 -25.74
CA TYR A 110 3.47 -35.39 -26.62
C TYR A 110 3.38 -36.74 -25.92
N SER A 111 3.09 -37.80 -26.67
CA SER A 111 2.96 -39.17 -26.15
C SER A 111 4.25 -39.75 -25.58
N ASN A 112 5.41 -39.16 -25.90
CA ASN A 112 6.72 -39.49 -25.30
C ASN A 112 6.93 -38.86 -23.91
N GLY A 113 5.97 -38.09 -23.41
CA GLY A 113 6.05 -37.39 -22.13
C GLY A 113 6.70 -36.01 -22.19
N GLU A 114 6.94 -35.46 -23.39
CA GLU A 114 7.39 -34.08 -23.57
C GLU A 114 6.22 -33.10 -23.48
N ILE A 115 6.45 -31.99 -22.78
CA ILE A 115 5.57 -30.84 -22.67
C ILE A 115 6.24 -29.69 -23.40
N LEU A 116 5.55 -29.11 -24.38
CA LEU A 116 6.05 -27.98 -25.16
C LEU A 116 5.07 -26.81 -25.11
N ILE A 117 5.62 -25.63 -24.81
CA ILE A 117 4.96 -24.34 -24.98
C ILE A 117 5.84 -23.53 -25.92
N THR A 118 5.29 -22.98 -26.98
CA THR A 118 6.05 -22.10 -27.88
C THR A 118 5.87 -20.65 -27.46
N SER A 119 6.88 -19.81 -27.73
CA SER A 119 6.80 -18.36 -27.47
C SER A 119 5.55 -17.69 -28.06
N ALA A 120 5.07 -18.17 -29.22
CA ALA A 120 3.89 -17.64 -29.90
C ALA A 120 2.54 -18.13 -29.34
N THR A 121 2.53 -19.20 -28.54
CA THR A 121 1.30 -19.83 -28.01
C THR A 121 1.37 -20.00 -26.50
N SER A 122 2.09 -19.12 -25.80
CA SER A 122 2.26 -19.25 -24.35
C SER A 122 0.90 -19.28 -23.62
N CYS A 123 0.60 -20.38 -22.94
CA CYS A 123 -0.68 -20.54 -22.26
C CYS A 123 -0.82 -19.53 -21.12
N LYS A 124 -1.83 -18.68 -21.22
CA LYS A 124 -2.26 -17.80 -20.13
C LYS A 124 -3.36 -18.49 -19.33
N PRO A 125 -3.10 -18.98 -18.11
CA PRO A 125 -4.12 -19.63 -17.29
C PRO A 125 -5.24 -18.63 -16.91
N SER A 126 -6.49 -19.09 -16.99
CA SER A 126 -7.69 -18.25 -16.85
C SER A 126 -8.00 -17.78 -15.42
N VAL A 127 -7.46 -18.45 -14.39
CA VAL A 127 -7.81 -18.19 -12.98
C VAL A 127 -6.59 -18.17 -12.05
N ASN A 128 -5.62 -19.05 -12.29
CA ASN A 128 -4.47 -19.30 -11.43
C ASN A 128 -3.16 -18.90 -12.13
N ASN A 129 -2.04 -18.86 -11.41
CA ASN A 129 -0.70 -18.66 -12.01
C ASN A 129 0.00 -19.98 -12.34
N PHE A 130 -0.78 -21.04 -12.52
CA PHE A 130 -0.23 -22.34 -12.87
C PHE A 130 -1.26 -23.10 -13.70
N ILE A 131 -0.75 -24.05 -14.45
CA ILE A 131 -1.54 -24.96 -15.25
C ILE A 131 -1.58 -26.27 -14.49
N GLU A 132 -2.79 -26.71 -14.17
CA GLU A 132 -3.05 -28.01 -13.60
C GLU A 132 -3.32 -29.01 -14.71
N PHE A 133 -2.69 -30.18 -14.62
CA PHE A 133 -2.99 -31.31 -15.48
C PHE A 133 -2.70 -32.64 -14.77
N LYS A 134 -3.33 -33.71 -15.25
CA LYS A 134 -3.04 -35.09 -14.84
C LYS A 134 -2.22 -35.78 -15.91
N ILE A 135 -1.24 -36.55 -15.48
CA ILE A 135 -0.43 -37.42 -16.35
C ILE A 135 -0.81 -38.85 -16.02
N LYS A 136 -1.04 -39.66 -17.05
CA LYS A 136 -1.17 -41.11 -16.95
C LYS A 136 -0.12 -41.75 -17.85
N ALA A 137 0.85 -42.43 -17.25
CA ALA A 137 1.83 -43.23 -17.96
C ALA A 137 1.36 -44.68 -18.00
N VAL A 138 1.33 -45.28 -19.20
CA VAL A 138 0.91 -46.68 -19.41
C VAL A 138 2.02 -47.44 -20.11
N SER A 139 2.48 -48.52 -19.49
CA SER A 139 3.31 -49.54 -20.10
C SER A 139 2.56 -50.88 -20.11
N SER A 140 3.07 -51.92 -20.77
CA SER A 140 2.38 -53.21 -20.98
C SER A 140 1.72 -53.77 -19.71
N ASP A 141 2.42 -53.64 -18.58
CA ASP A 141 2.02 -54.26 -17.31
C ASP A 141 1.86 -53.25 -16.15
N LEU A 142 2.08 -51.96 -16.42
CA LEU A 142 2.11 -50.92 -15.40
C LEU A 142 1.31 -49.70 -15.83
N THR A 143 0.57 -49.12 -14.89
CA THR A 143 -0.08 -47.83 -15.05
C THR A 143 0.27 -46.97 -13.85
N ASP A 144 0.70 -45.75 -14.13
CA ASP A 144 1.01 -44.76 -13.10
C ASP A 144 0.32 -43.44 -13.43
N SER A 145 -0.15 -42.72 -12.41
CA SER A 145 -0.78 -41.43 -12.61
C SER A 145 -0.43 -40.44 -11.50
N VAL A 146 -0.14 -39.22 -11.91
CA VAL A 146 0.21 -38.11 -11.02
C VAL A 146 -0.51 -36.84 -11.43
N LYS A 147 -0.79 -35.96 -10.46
CA LYS A 147 -1.21 -34.59 -10.75
C LYS A 147 0.03 -33.71 -10.85
N CYS A 148 0.05 -32.81 -11.83
CA CYS A 148 1.13 -31.86 -12.02
C CYS A 148 0.64 -30.42 -11.99
N TYR A 149 1.47 -29.54 -11.43
CA TYR A 149 1.33 -28.10 -11.54
C TYR A 149 2.51 -27.53 -12.31
N LEU A 150 2.24 -26.78 -13.37
CA LEU A 150 3.23 -26.00 -14.10
C LEU A 150 3.04 -24.52 -13.76
N PRO A 151 3.87 -23.91 -12.91
CA PRO A 151 3.80 -22.47 -12.64
C PRO A 151 4.05 -21.68 -13.92
N ILE A 152 3.24 -20.65 -14.15
CA ILE A 152 3.38 -19.68 -15.24
C ILE A 152 3.77 -18.35 -14.64
N LEU A 153 4.96 -17.88 -14.97
CA LEU A 153 5.43 -16.58 -14.53
C LEU A 153 4.64 -15.45 -15.20
N ARG A 154 4.62 -14.27 -14.55
CA ARG A 154 3.88 -13.09 -15.02
C ARG A 154 4.26 -12.66 -16.44
N ASP A 155 3.33 -11.94 -17.09
CA ASP A 155 3.64 -11.18 -18.30
C ASP A 155 4.81 -10.20 -18.06
N PRO A 156 5.67 -9.95 -19.07
CA PRO A 156 6.68 -8.90 -19.01
C PRO A 156 6.08 -7.55 -18.66
N ILE A 157 6.90 -6.64 -18.12
CA ILE A 157 6.45 -5.31 -17.71
C ILE A 157 7.27 -4.19 -18.34
N LYS A 158 6.62 -3.05 -18.56
CA LYS A 158 7.25 -1.77 -18.80
C LYS A 158 6.94 -0.85 -17.65
N ILE A 159 7.95 -0.47 -16.88
CA ILE A 159 7.82 0.46 -15.74
C ILE A 159 8.37 1.82 -16.16
N VAL A 160 7.62 2.89 -15.91
CA VAL A 160 8.17 4.25 -15.93
C VAL A 160 8.20 4.79 -14.50
N LEU A 161 9.39 5.16 -14.03
CA LEU A 161 9.55 5.91 -12.79
C LEU A 161 9.29 7.39 -13.09
N VAL A 162 8.29 7.98 -12.45
CA VAL A 162 7.93 9.40 -12.60
C VAL A 162 8.30 10.11 -11.30
N LEU A 163 9.41 10.82 -11.33
CA LEU A 163 10.14 11.25 -10.14
C LEU A 163 10.10 12.78 -10.01
N ASP A 164 9.51 13.25 -8.91
CA ASP A 164 9.49 14.66 -8.56
C ASP A 164 10.90 15.15 -8.20
N MET A 165 11.30 16.24 -8.85
CA MET A 165 12.55 16.93 -8.62
C MET A 165 12.31 18.44 -8.48
N SER A 166 11.14 18.83 -7.98
CA SER A 166 10.79 20.22 -7.67
C SER A 166 11.57 20.75 -6.47
N GLY A 167 11.62 22.08 -6.27
CA GLY A 167 12.40 22.72 -5.21
C GLY A 167 12.06 22.22 -3.79
N SER A 168 10.82 21.80 -3.54
CA SER A 168 10.40 21.23 -2.25
C SER A 168 11.05 19.89 -1.93
N MET A 169 11.61 19.19 -2.94
CA MET A 169 12.40 17.97 -2.76
C MET A 169 13.77 18.23 -2.12
N ALA A 170 14.25 19.48 -2.09
CA ALA A 170 15.45 19.86 -1.35
C ALA A 170 15.22 19.92 0.17
N LEU A 171 13.97 19.97 0.63
CA LEU A 171 13.64 20.02 2.05
C LEU A 171 13.97 18.68 2.73
N PRO A 172 14.31 18.70 4.03
CA PRO A 172 14.52 17.47 4.78
C PRO A 172 13.23 16.64 4.86
N VAL A 173 13.39 15.33 4.89
CA VAL A 173 12.34 14.41 5.32
C VAL A 173 11.96 14.78 6.77
N PRO A 174 10.67 15.00 7.08
CA PRO A 174 10.22 15.22 8.44
C PRO A 174 10.81 14.24 9.47
N GLY A 175 11.47 14.76 10.51
CA GLY A 175 12.07 13.91 11.55
C GLY A 175 13.33 13.15 11.12
N GLY A 176 13.74 13.29 9.86
CA GLY A 176 14.93 12.70 9.27
C GLY A 176 16.07 13.68 9.08
N SER A 177 17.20 13.17 8.58
CA SER A 177 18.40 13.98 8.28
C SER A 177 18.64 14.18 6.79
N LEU A 178 18.05 13.33 5.95
CA LEU A 178 18.19 13.38 4.50
C LEU A 178 17.21 14.38 3.88
N SER A 179 17.60 14.99 2.76
CA SER A 179 16.62 15.65 1.90
C SER A 179 15.67 14.62 1.29
N ARG A 180 14.45 15.02 0.95
CA ARG A 180 13.48 14.16 0.26
C ARG A 180 14.05 13.61 -1.05
N TRP A 181 14.82 14.41 -1.77
CA TRP A 181 15.54 14.01 -2.97
C TRP A 181 16.59 12.94 -2.70
N GLN A 182 17.37 13.06 -1.62
CA GLN A 182 18.35 12.04 -1.28
C GLN A 182 17.68 10.74 -0.82
N ALA A 183 16.60 10.83 -0.04
CA ALA A 183 15.80 9.67 0.31
C ALA A 183 15.22 9.00 -0.94
N LEU A 184 14.71 9.78 -1.91
CA LEU A 184 14.23 9.26 -3.19
C LEU A 184 15.34 8.56 -4.00
N LYS A 185 16.54 9.15 -4.10
CA LYS A 185 17.71 8.53 -4.73
C LYS A 185 18.00 7.15 -4.11
N ASN A 186 18.00 7.08 -2.78
CA ASN A 186 18.22 5.84 -2.03
C ASN A 186 17.12 4.81 -2.32
N SER A 187 15.85 5.20 -2.26
CA SER A 187 14.72 4.29 -2.50
C SER A 187 14.68 3.77 -3.94
N VAL A 188 15.01 4.59 -4.93
CA VAL A 188 15.09 4.17 -6.34
C VAL A 188 16.25 3.20 -6.56
N GLU A 189 17.40 3.41 -5.92
CA GLU A 189 18.50 2.45 -5.96
C GLU A 189 18.06 1.07 -5.43
N LEU A 190 17.43 1.03 -4.26
CA LEU A 190 16.91 -0.21 -3.66
C LEU A 190 15.84 -0.87 -4.55
N PHE A 191 14.89 -0.07 -5.05
CA PHE A 191 13.81 -0.53 -5.90
C PHE A 191 14.35 -1.20 -7.17
N THR A 192 15.26 -0.53 -7.88
CA THR A 192 15.82 -1.02 -9.16
C THR A 192 16.68 -2.26 -8.96
N GLN A 193 17.44 -2.35 -7.87
CA GLN A 193 18.21 -3.56 -7.56
C GLN A 193 17.32 -4.76 -7.25
N LYS A 194 16.27 -4.55 -6.47
CA LYS A 194 15.30 -5.59 -6.16
C LYS A 194 14.56 -6.05 -7.42
N LEU A 195 14.24 -5.11 -8.30
CA LEU A 195 13.63 -5.40 -9.59
C LEU A 195 14.53 -6.29 -10.47
N GLU A 196 15.85 -6.12 -10.45
CA GLU A 196 16.81 -7.00 -11.15
C GLU A 196 16.86 -8.43 -10.59
N VAL A 197 16.55 -8.63 -9.30
CA VAL A 197 16.46 -9.97 -8.70
C VAL A 197 15.22 -10.71 -9.17
N PHE A 198 14.09 -10.00 -9.30
CA PHE A 198 12.79 -10.56 -9.72
C PHE A 198 12.47 -10.28 -11.20
N LYS A 199 13.49 -9.96 -12.01
CA LYS A 199 13.33 -9.62 -13.41
C LYS A 199 12.95 -10.84 -14.24
N GLN A 200 12.21 -10.60 -15.30
CA GLN A 200 11.93 -11.55 -16.36
C GLN A 200 12.42 -10.97 -17.67
N ASP A 201 12.70 -11.84 -18.63
CA ASP A 201 13.16 -11.39 -19.93
C ASP A 201 12.03 -10.63 -20.64
N GLY A 202 12.38 -9.53 -21.29
CA GLY A 202 11.38 -8.59 -21.84
C GLY A 202 10.84 -7.57 -20.83
N ASP A 203 11.32 -7.57 -19.58
CA ASP A 203 11.06 -6.45 -18.67
C ASP A 203 11.93 -5.23 -19.04
N TYR A 204 11.31 -4.05 -19.01
CA TYR A 204 11.94 -2.77 -19.33
C TYR A 204 11.62 -1.70 -18.29
N ILE A 205 12.56 -0.78 -18.11
CA ILE A 205 12.42 0.38 -17.23
C ILE A 205 12.77 1.67 -17.97
N GLY A 206 11.95 2.69 -17.75
CA GLY A 206 12.18 4.07 -18.17
C GLY A 206 12.10 5.01 -16.97
N VAL A 207 12.65 6.21 -17.11
CA VAL A 207 12.65 7.24 -16.06
C VAL A 207 12.20 8.56 -16.65
N THR A 208 11.40 9.30 -15.91
CA THR A 208 10.93 10.65 -16.21
C THR A 208 11.10 11.48 -14.94
N TYR A 209 11.86 12.58 -15.03
CA TYR A 209 11.90 13.57 -13.95
C TYR A 209 10.98 14.73 -14.29
N PHE A 210 10.42 15.38 -13.28
CA PHE A 210 9.65 16.60 -13.48
C PHE A 210 9.96 17.66 -12.43
N SER A 211 10.06 18.90 -12.90
CA SER A 211 9.98 20.12 -12.08
C SER A 211 9.01 21.09 -12.74
N THR A 212 9.41 22.29 -13.15
CA THR A 212 8.57 23.18 -13.99
C THR A 212 8.29 22.54 -15.36
N ASP A 213 9.23 21.74 -15.83
CA ASP A 213 9.18 21.00 -17.09
C ASP A 213 9.59 19.55 -16.88
N VAL A 214 9.39 18.73 -17.91
CA VAL A 214 9.87 17.35 -17.95
C VAL A 214 11.36 17.38 -18.27
N ILE A 215 12.14 16.61 -17.51
CA ILE A 215 13.56 16.42 -17.73
C ILE A 215 13.79 14.95 -18.05
N GLN A 216 14.39 14.68 -19.20
CA GLN A 216 14.74 13.32 -19.61
C GLN A 216 16.05 12.88 -18.93
N PRO A 217 16.21 11.57 -18.66
CA PRO A 217 17.49 11.00 -18.29
C PRO A 217 18.47 11.08 -19.47
N GLU A 218 19.76 10.98 -19.18
CA GLU A 218 20.81 10.90 -20.19
C GLU A 218 20.80 9.52 -20.90
N SER A 219 21.64 9.38 -21.93
CA SER A 219 21.92 8.07 -22.55
C SER A 219 22.42 7.08 -21.49
N PRO A 220 21.98 5.80 -21.49
CA PRO A 220 21.21 5.12 -22.54
C PRO A 220 19.68 5.15 -22.40
N ILE A 221 19.11 5.80 -21.39
CA ILE A 221 17.65 5.76 -21.16
C ILE A 221 16.93 6.76 -22.08
N GLN A 222 17.37 8.03 -22.06
CA GLN A 222 16.76 9.13 -22.83
C GLN A 222 15.21 9.16 -22.69
N SER A 223 14.49 9.39 -23.78
CA SER A 223 13.02 9.32 -23.81
C SER A 223 12.48 7.90 -23.90
N GLY A 224 13.33 6.86 -23.87
CA GLY A 224 12.96 5.48 -24.11
C GLY A 224 12.99 4.59 -22.87
N PHE A 225 13.41 3.34 -23.09
CA PHE A 225 13.52 2.30 -22.08
C PHE A 225 14.88 1.60 -22.21
N ILE A 226 15.36 1.08 -21.08
CA ILE A 226 16.44 0.09 -21.04
C ILE A 226 15.89 -1.25 -20.56
N PRO A 227 16.47 -2.38 -20.99
CA PRO A 227 16.12 -3.68 -20.42
C PRO A 227 16.52 -3.71 -18.94
N ILE A 228 15.72 -4.39 -18.12
CA ILE A 228 16.10 -4.68 -16.74
C ILE A 228 17.15 -5.78 -16.78
N SER A 229 18.38 -5.42 -16.43
CA SER A 229 19.52 -6.32 -16.55
C SER A 229 19.39 -7.49 -15.57
N ALA A 230 19.94 -8.65 -15.94
CA ALA A 230 20.18 -9.69 -14.95
C ALA A 230 21.10 -9.15 -13.85
N ALA A 231 20.88 -9.58 -12.61
CA ALA A 231 21.73 -9.14 -11.51
C ALA A 231 23.23 -9.52 -11.71
N THR A 232 23.55 -10.43 -12.63
CA THR A 232 24.91 -10.86 -13.00
C THR A 232 25.54 -10.04 -14.13
N ASP A 233 24.79 -9.14 -14.77
CA ASP A 233 25.28 -8.30 -15.86
C ASP A 233 26.31 -7.27 -15.33
N PRO A 234 27.45 -7.07 -16.00
CA PRO A 234 28.39 -6.01 -15.64
C PRO A 234 27.79 -4.59 -15.74
N THR A 235 26.82 -4.37 -16.62
CA THR A 235 26.16 -3.07 -16.83
C THR A 235 24.75 -3.10 -16.29
N ARG A 236 24.63 -2.99 -14.96
CA ARG A 236 23.33 -3.10 -14.26
C ARG A 236 22.43 -1.90 -14.54
N SER A 237 21.15 -2.14 -14.81
CA SER A 237 20.12 -1.11 -14.97
C SER A 237 20.01 -0.21 -13.73
N SER A 238 20.16 -0.78 -12.52
CA SER A 238 20.22 -0.03 -11.26
C SER A 238 21.43 0.92 -11.21
N ALA A 239 22.57 0.51 -11.75
CA ALA A 239 23.77 1.33 -11.79
C ALA A 239 23.63 2.49 -12.79
N ILE A 240 23.03 2.24 -13.96
CA ILE A 240 22.72 3.28 -14.96
C ILE A 240 21.81 4.35 -14.35
N ILE A 241 20.69 3.94 -13.74
CA ILE A 241 19.72 4.87 -13.15
C ILE A 241 20.35 5.66 -12.00
N ARG A 242 21.11 4.99 -11.13
CA ARG A 242 21.80 5.65 -10.01
C ARG A 242 22.80 6.71 -10.49
N VAL A 243 23.56 6.42 -11.55
CA VAL A 243 24.52 7.38 -12.12
C VAL A 243 23.77 8.59 -12.70
N ASP A 244 22.71 8.37 -13.47
CA ASP A 244 21.89 9.45 -14.02
C ASP A 244 21.29 10.34 -12.93
N MET A 245 20.68 9.75 -11.89
CA MET A 245 20.12 10.51 -10.77
C MET A 245 21.19 11.30 -10.00
N SER A 246 22.43 10.79 -9.90
CA SER A 246 23.48 11.44 -9.11
C SER A 246 23.88 12.81 -9.65
N GLY A 247 23.75 13.04 -10.96
CA GLY A 247 24.01 14.34 -11.61
C GLY A 247 22.83 15.32 -11.57
N LYS A 248 21.74 14.98 -10.87
CA LYS A 248 20.49 15.74 -10.86
C LYS A 248 20.19 16.27 -9.46
N GLU A 249 19.61 17.47 -9.39
CA GLU A 249 19.29 18.17 -8.15
C GLU A 249 17.91 18.81 -8.20
N PRO A 250 17.22 19.02 -7.06
CA PRO A 250 15.93 19.69 -6.99
C PRO A 250 15.94 21.07 -7.65
N THR A 251 14.90 21.41 -8.40
CA THR A 251 14.79 22.68 -9.12
C THR A 251 13.36 23.20 -9.15
N LEU A 252 13.17 24.52 -9.08
CA LEU A 252 11.94 25.25 -9.46
C LEU A 252 10.63 24.64 -8.89
N LYS A 253 9.57 24.61 -9.72
CA LYS A 253 8.18 24.30 -9.35
C LYS A 253 7.82 22.85 -9.68
N THR A 254 6.56 22.46 -9.48
CA THR A 254 6.08 21.06 -9.59
C THR A 254 5.00 20.90 -10.66
N ALA A 255 5.36 20.30 -11.80
CA ALA A 255 4.51 20.02 -12.96
C ALA A 255 4.15 18.53 -13.10
N MET A 256 3.53 17.95 -12.07
CA MET A 256 3.18 16.52 -12.01
C MET A 256 2.40 16.03 -13.24
N GLY A 257 1.44 16.82 -13.74
CA GLY A 257 0.67 16.42 -14.93
C GLY A 257 1.51 16.32 -16.20
N LYS A 258 2.57 17.12 -16.36
CA LYS A 258 3.52 16.96 -17.48
C LYS A 258 4.31 15.66 -17.36
N GLY A 259 4.81 15.34 -16.16
CA GLY A 259 5.54 14.09 -15.91
C GLY A 259 4.72 12.85 -16.20
N LEU A 260 3.44 12.84 -15.78
CA LEU A 260 2.52 11.74 -16.06
C LEU A 260 2.15 11.63 -17.55
N LEU A 261 2.05 12.76 -18.25
CA LEU A 261 1.81 12.77 -19.69
C LEU A 261 3.02 12.21 -20.46
N ASP A 262 4.24 12.57 -20.08
CA ASP A 262 5.46 12.01 -20.66
C ASP A 262 5.54 10.50 -20.45
N ALA A 263 5.29 10.02 -19.24
CA ALA A 263 5.25 8.58 -18.94
C ALA A 263 4.18 7.85 -19.77
N LYS A 264 3.00 8.46 -19.93
CA LYS A 264 1.95 7.93 -20.80
C LYS A 264 2.42 7.83 -22.25
N LEU A 265 3.11 8.84 -22.79
CA LEU A 265 3.61 8.84 -24.16
C LEU A 265 4.65 7.74 -24.36
N LYS A 266 5.61 7.60 -23.43
CA LYS A 266 6.60 6.49 -23.44
C LYS A 266 5.94 5.13 -23.50
N LEU A 267 4.85 4.93 -22.75
CA LEU A 267 4.11 3.67 -22.72
C LEU A 267 3.18 3.46 -23.94
N ASN A 268 2.89 4.50 -24.73
CA ASN A 268 1.92 4.47 -25.83
C ASN A 268 2.52 4.49 -27.24
N GLU A 269 3.83 4.59 -27.40
CA GLU A 269 4.48 4.45 -28.71
C GLU A 269 4.72 2.96 -29.00
N ASN A 270 3.88 2.37 -29.86
CA ASN A 270 4.01 1.03 -30.47
C ASN A 270 4.64 -0.01 -29.55
N ASN A 271 3.82 -0.76 -28.80
CA ASN A 271 4.30 -1.84 -27.93
C ASN A 271 4.33 -3.18 -28.69
N PRO A 272 5.45 -3.60 -29.33
CA PRO A 272 5.53 -4.90 -30.01
C PRO A 272 5.50 -6.09 -29.04
N ILE A 273 5.63 -5.83 -27.74
CA ILE A 273 5.71 -6.84 -26.68
C ILE A 273 4.42 -6.71 -25.87
N HIS A 274 3.68 -7.81 -25.68
CA HIS A 274 2.50 -7.89 -24.82
C HIS A 274 2.85 -7.70 -23.33
N ALA A 275 3.41 -6.53 -22.97
CA ALA A 275 3.90 -6.20 -21.63
C ALA A 275 2.90 -5.31 -20.88
N ARG A 276 2.75 -5.56 -19.57
CA ARG A 276 1.95 -4.71 -18.68
C ARG A 276 2.58 -3.33 -18.53
N LYS A 277 1.78 -2.27 -18.67
CA LYS A 277 2.21 -0.87 -18.60
C LYS A 277 2.03 -0.33 -17.17
N LEU A 278 3.12 0.01 -16.50
CA LEU A 278 3.13 0.41 -15.11
C LEU A 278 3.82 1.77 -14.96
N VAL A 279 3.26 2.65 -14.14
CA VAL A 279 3.88 3.92 -13.74
C VAL A 279 4.03 3.93 -12.24
N LEU A 280 5.23 4.25 -11.74
CA LEU A 280 5.47 4.54 -10.33
C LEU A 280 5.72 6.04 -10.20
N LEU A 281 4.71 6.77 -9.73
CA LEU A 281 4.80 8.20 -9.43
C LEU A 281 5.27 8.39 -8.00
N PHE A 282 6.32 9.19 -7.81
CA PHE A 282 6.74 9.70 -6.53
C PHE A 282 6.64 11.22 -6.52
N THR A 283 6.02 11.80 -5.50
CA THR A 283 5.93 13.26 -5.31
C THR A 283 5.67 13.60 -3.85
N ASP A 284 6.03 14.81 -3.43
CA ASP A 284 5.54 15.38 -2.17
C ASP A 284 4.15 16.02 -2.30
N GLY A 285 3.54 15.91 -3.50
CA GLY A 285 2.13 16.16 -3.73
C GLY A 285 1.78 17.58 -4.15
N LEU A 286 2.76 18.46 -4.26
CA LEU A 286 2.53 19.83 -4.72
C LEU A 286 2.31 19.84 -6.23
N GLN A 287 1.24 20.48 -6.70
CA GLN A 287 1.08 20.79 -8.12
C GLN A 287 0.82 22.28 -8.25
N ASN A 288 1.73 22.99 -8.90
CA ASN A 288 1.65 24.44 -9.08
C ASN A 288 2.06 24.90 -10.48
N VAL A 289 2.24 23.95 -11.41
CA VAL A 289 2.48 24.19 -12.84
C VAL A 289 1.53 23.35 -13.68
N GLU A 290 0.83 24.01 -14.60
CA GLU A 290 -0.08 23.40 -15.56
C GLU A 290 0.63 22.46 -16.57
N PRO A 291 -0.03 21.41 -17.08
CA PRO A 291 -1.34 20.90 -16.67
C PRO A 291 -1.32 20.27 -15.27
N LEU A 292 -2.33 20.59 -14.45
CA LEU A 292 -2.57 19.96 -13.16
C LEU A 292 -3.41 18.69 -13.36
N VAL A 293 -3.15 17.66 -12.55
CA VAL A 293 -4.05 16.52 -12.44
C VAL A 293 -5.27 16.91 -11.63
N ASN A 294 -6.44 16.70 -12.22
CA ASN A 294 -7.71 17.01 -11.59
C ASN A 294 -8.04 16.03 -10.45
N PRO A 295 -8.93 16.40 -9.52
CA PRO A 295 -9.36 15.54 -8.42
C PRO A 295 -9.98 14.19 -8.78
N ASP A 296 -10.35 13.98 -10.04
CA ASP A 296 -10.83 12.67 -10.53
C ASP A 296 -9.68 11.66 -10.74
N GLY A 297 -8.42 12.14 -10.72
CA GLY A 297 -7.22 11.33 -10.93
C GLY A 297 -7.02 10.87 -12.38
N VAL A 298 -7.83 11.34 -13.33
CA VAL A 298 -7.82 10.87 -14.73
C VAL A 298 -7.64 12.02 -15.71
N SER A 299 -8.24 13.18 -15.45
CA SER A 299 -8.20 14.32 -16.36
C SER A 299 -7.14 15.35 -15.95
N LEU A 300 -6.73 16.16 -16.93
CA LEU A 300 -5.80 17.26 -16.76
C LEU A 300 -6.53 18.60 -16.94
N SER A 301 -6.15 19.65 -16.20
CA SER A 301 -6.85 20.95 -16.17
C SER A 301 -6.81 21.73 -17.50
N THR A 302 -5.73 21.61 -18.28
CA THR A 302 -5.53 22.36 -19.53
C THR A 302 -5.35 21.48 -20.77
N ALA A 303 -5.35 20.16 -20.61
CA ALA A 303 -5.19 19.22 -21.72
C ALA A 303 -6.45 18.36 -21.90
N ALA A 304 -6.90 18.21 -23.15
CA ALA A 304 -7.91 17.20 -23.50
C ALA A 304 -7.40 15.75 -23.29
N SER A 305 -6.14 15.59 -22.88
CA SER A 305 -5.49 14.32 -22.62
C SER A 305 -5.92 13.75 -21.27
N MET A 306 -6.51 12.56 -21.30
CA MET A 306 -6.72 11.72 -20.10
C MET A 306 -5.47 10.90 -19.80
N LEU A 307 -5.14 10.64 -18.54
CA LEU A 307 -4.04 9.76 -18.15
C LEU A 307 -4.29 8.31 -18.57
N ASN A 308 -5.56 7.88 -18.53
CA ASN A 308 -5.99 6.59 -19.03
C ASN A 308 -7.26 6.75 -19.89
N SER A 309 -7.33 6.02 -21.01
CA SER A 309 -8.39 6.14 -22.02
C SER A 309 -9.26 4.89 -22.16
N GLY A 310 -9.00 3.83 -21.38
CA GLY A 310 -9.75 2.57 -21.40
C GLY A 310 -10.15 2.09 -20.00
N PRO A 311 -10.99 1.04 -19.90
CA PRO A 311 -11.29 0.40 -18.62
C PRO A 311 -10.01 -0.15 -17.98
N CYS A 312 -9.95 -0.21 -16.64
CA CYS A 312 -8.75 -0.58 -15.89
C CYS A 312 -8.15 -1.95 -16.30
N ASP A 313 -9.00 -2.84 -16.81
CA ASP A 313 -8.65 -4.22 -17.21
C ASP A 313 -8.25 -4.37 -18.68
N ALA A 314 -8.30 -3.30 -19.48
CA ALA A 314 -7.83 -3.36 -20.87
C ALA A 314 -6.32 -3.65 -20.90
N ILE A 315 -5.86 -4.47 -21.86
CA ILE A 315 -4.45 -4.84 -22.00
C ILE A 315 -3.53 -3.62 -22.23
N ASP A 316 -4.08 -2.54 -22.78
CA ASP A 316 -3.39 -1.27 -23.01
C ASP A 316 -3.56 -0.22 -21.90
N SER A 317 -4.27 -0.57 -20.82
CA SER A 317 -4.44 0.30 -19.66
C SER A 317 -3.12 0.47 -18.90
N ILE A 318 -2.80 1.72 -18.55
CA ILE A 318 -1.64 2.05 -17.71
C ILE A 318 -2.09 2.01 -16.25
N ARG A 319 -1.39 1.23 -15.41
CA ARG A 319 -1.62 1.19 -13.97
C ARG A 319 -0.68 2.16 -13.25
N TYR A 320 -1.23 3.09 -12.48
CA TYR A 320 -0.46 4.08 -11.75
C TYR A 320 -0.35 3.70 -10.28
N TYR A 321 0.88 3.57 -9.81
CA TYR A 321 1.22 3.37 -8.41
C TYR A 321 1.80 4.67 -7.91
N THR A 322 1.26 5.22 -6.82
CA THR A 322 1.65 6.53 -6.33
C THR A 322 2.27 6.42 -4.95
N ILE A 323 3.32 7.20 -4.73
CA ILE A 323 3.97 7.41 -3.44
C ILE A 323 3.91 8.91 -3.15
N GLY A 324 3.18 9.27 -2.09
CA GLY A 324 2.99 10.64 -1.63
C GLY A 324 3.62 10.86 -0.25
N MET A 325 4.17 12.04 0.00
CA MET A 325 4.70 12.38 1.32
C MET A 325 4.37 13.79 1.76
N GLY A 326 4.29 13.98 3.07
CA GLY A 326 4.48 15.27 3.71
C GLY A 326 3.43 16.32 3.37
N SER A 327 2.26 15.94 2.86
CA SER A 327 1.15 16.87 2.59
C SER A 327 -0.11 16.47 3.35
N THR A 328 -0.84 17.47 3.83
CA THR A 328 -2.13 17.32 4.54
C THR A 328 -3.32 17.89 3.77
N THR A 329 -3.08 18.41 2.57
CA THR A 329 -4.09 19.08 1.75
C THR A 329 -4.69 18.14 0.70
N LEU A 330 -4.80 18.58 -0.56
CA LEU A 330 -5.48 17.83 -1.63
C LEU A 330 -4.62 16.73 -2.25
N ALA A 331 -3.32 16.69 -1.94
CA ALA A 331 -2.40 15.80 -2.63
C ALA A 331 -2.68 14.31 -2.36
N PRO A 332 -2.83 13.84 -1.10
CA PRO A 332 -3.11 12.43 -0.87
C PRO A 332 -4.42 11.97 -1.52
N GLU A 333 -5.45 12.82 -1.53
CA GLU A 333 -6.72 12.55 -2.24
C GLU A 333 -6.45 12.36 -3.74
N THR A 334 -5.73 13.28 -4.38
CA THR A 334 -5.44 13.24 -5.82
C THR A 334 -4.62 12.00 -6.19
N LEU A 335 -3.57 11.67 -5.42
CA LEU A 335 -2.75 10.47 -5.63
C LEU A 335 -3.57 9.19 -5.44
N GLY A 336 -4.42 9.14 -4.40
CA GLY A 336 -5.36 8.05 -4.18
C GLY A 336 -6.31 7.83 -5.36
N GLN A 337 -6.80 8.91 -5.97
CA GLN A 337 -7.69 8.85 -7.14
C GLN A 337 -6.97 8.40 -8.41
N ILE A 338 -5.73 8.86 -8.66
CA ILE A 338 -4.91 8.41 -9.79
C ILE A 338 -4.71 6.88 -9.74
N ALA A 339 -4.36 6.36 -8.57
CA ALA A 339 -4.17 4.93 -8.36
C ALA A 339 -5.48 4.16 -8.52
N GLN A 340 -6.56 4.60 -7.85
CA GLN A 340 -7.85 3.92 -7.87
C GLN A 340 -8.44 3.85 -9.29
N SER A 341 -8.41 4.95 -10.04
CA SER A 341 -8.97 5.03 -11.39
C SER A 341 -8.19 4.23 -12.44
N SER A 342 -6.99 3.75 -12.10
CA SER A 342 -6.14 2.96 -12.98
C SER A 342 -5.92 1.52 -12.54
N GLY A 343 -6.55 1.09 -11.43
CA GLY A 343 -6.33 -0.24 -10.84
C GLY A 343 -4.94 -0.42 -10.21
N GLY A 344 -4.27 0.69 -9.87
CA GLY A 344 -3.01 0.69 -9.11
C GLY A 344 -3.24 0.92 -7.60
N ILE A 345 -2.16 1.20 -6.88
CA ILE A 345 -2.17 1.37 -5.41
C ILE A 345 -1.46 2.66 -5.03
N SER A 346 -2.07 3.42 -4.10
CA SER A 346 -1.45 4.59 -3.51
C SER A 346 -0.92 4.27 -2.12
N LEU A 347 0.32 4.68 -1.88
CA LEU A 347 0.91 4.79 -0.55
C LEU A 347 1.18 6.27 -0.29
N SER A 348 0.74 6.79 0.85
CA SER A 348 0.93 8.19 1.21
C SER A 348 1.16 8.34 2.70
N THR A 349 1.92 9.34 3.13
CA THR A 349 2.07 9.67 4.55
C THR A 349 1.90 11.17 4.76
N THR A 350 1.22 11.57 5.83
CA THR A 350 1.05 12.98 6.19
C THR A 350 2.26 13.50 6.95
N THR A 351 2.76 12.74 7.91
CA THR A 351 3.87 13.17 8.77
C THR A 351 5.21 12.96 8.13
N GLY A 352 5.37 11.94 7.26
CA GLY A 352 6.67 11.56 6.70
C GLY A 352 7.74 11.28 7.75
N SER A 353 7.33 10.90 8.97
CA SER A 353 8.09 11.08 10.21
C SER A 353 9.26 10.13 10.42
N GLU A 354 9.52 9.20 9.51
CA GLU A 354 10.70 8.32 9.55
C GLU A 354 11.35 8.24 8.16
N ASP A 355 12.67 8.41 8.11
CA ASP A 355 13.49 8.23 6.87
C ASP A 355 13.19 6.88 6.20
N ASP A 356 12.90 5.84 7.00
CA ASP A 356 12.64 4.47 6.52
C ASP A 356 11.27 4.29 5.83
N ASP A 357 10.32 5.22 5.98
CA ASP A 357 8.96 5.05 5.43
C ASP A 357 8.95 5.11 3.90
N ILE A 358 9.83 5.93 3.32
CA ILE A 358 9.95 6.13 1.88
C ILE A 358 10.47 4.85 1.23
N ASP A 359 11.59 4.33 1.74
CA ASP A 359 12.18 3.08 1.28
C ASP A 359 11.17 1.94 1.40
N TYR A 360 10.42 1.90 2.52
CA TYR A 360 9.39 0.89 2.73
C TYR A 360 8.20 1.02 1.77
N PHE A 361 7.82 2.23 1.36
CA PHE A 361 6.78 2.43 0.35
C PHE A 361 7.24 1.91 -1.01
N PHE A 362 8.47 2.19 -1.44
CA PHE A 362 9.02 1.62 -2.68
C PHE A 362 9.09 0.10 -2.63
N GLN A 363 9.53 -0.45 -1.49
CA GLN A 363 9.55 -1.88 -1.19
C GLN A 363 8.18 -2.54 -1.37
N ASN A 364 7.11 -1.97 -0.82
CA ASN A 364 5.76 -2.49 -0.98
C ASN A 364 5.23 -2.30 -2.40
N GLN A 365 5.53 -1.16 -3.04
CA GLN A 365 5.06 -0.91 -4.39
C GLN A 365 5.65 -1.89 -5.40
N LEU A 366 6.88 -2.39 -5.20
CA LEU A 366 7.40 -3.45 -6.05
C LEU A 366 6.49 -4.69 -6.04
N ALA A 367 6.17 -5.21 -4.85
CA ALA A 367 5.29 -6.38 -4.72
C ALA A 367 3.91 -6.11 -5.35
N ASN A 368 3.35 -4.93 -5.08
CA ASN A 368 2.08 -4.49 -5.66
C ASN A 368 2.10 -4.43 -7.20
N MET A 369 3.19 -3.91 -7.78
CA MET A 369 3.37 -3.73 -9.23
C MET A 369 3.56 -5.06 -9.95
N LEU A 370 4.41 -5.92 -9.42
CA LEU A 370 4.71 -7.23 -10.01
C LEU A 370 3.51 -8.19 -9.87
N GLY A 371 2.66 -7.97 -8.88
CA GLY A 371 1.32 -8.56 -8.78
C GLY A 371 1.25 -9.60 -7.66
N LYS A 372 1.14 -10.87 -8.03
CA LYS A 372 1.03 -11.97 -7.06
C LYS A 372 2.38 -12.36 -6.46
N SER A 373 3.48 -12.14 -7.16
CA SER A 373 4.83 -12.45 -6.70
C SER A 373 5.82 -11.41 -7.26
N PRO A 374 6.89 -11.03 -6.53
CA PRO A 374 7.25 -11.43 -5.18
C PRO A 374 6.29 -10.93 -4.10
N GLN A 375 6.33 -11.58 -2.94
CA GLN A 375 5.48 -11.27 -1.79
C GLN A 375 6.33 -10.87 -0.60
N VAL A 376 5.89 -9.84 0.14
CA VAL A 376 6.54 -9.45 1.40
C VAL A 376 6.14 -10.45 2.47
N VAL A 377 7.12 -11.06 3.14
CA VAL A 377 6.89 -11.95 4.29
C VAL A 377 6.64 -11.10 5.53
N SER A 378 7.64 -10.30 5.90
CA SER A 378 7.51 -9.30 6.97
C SER A 378 8.62 -8.25 6.91
N ARG A 379 8.35 -7.10 7.53
CA ARG A 379 9.34 -6.08 7.88
C ARG A 379 9.65 -6.13 9.38
N LYS A 380 10.93 -6.06 9.74
CA LYS A 380 11.42 -5.95 11.12
C LYS A 380 12.28 -4.70 11.24
N THR A 381 12.05 -3.87 12.24
CA THR A 381 12.86 -2.68 12.54
C THR A 381 13.50 -2.79 13.92
N GLY A 382 14.61 -2.10 14.14
CA GLY A 382 15.30 -2.13 15.43
C GLY A 382 16.54 -1.25 15.48
N VAL A 383 17.27 -1.34 16.60
CA VAL A 383 18.63 -0.78 16.76
C VAL A 383 19.53 -1.93 17.17
N LEU A 384 20.68 -2.07 16.52
CA LEU A 384 21.51 -3.26 16.68
C LEU A 384 22.24 -3.23 18.03
N SER A 385 21.93 -4.17 18.91
CA SER A 385 22.68 -4.36 20.15
C SER A 385 24.01 -5.07 19.89
N THR A 386 24.96 -4.98 20.84
CA THR A 386 26.29 -5.63 20.72
C THR A 386 26.24 -7.15 20.62
N SER A 387 25.14 -7.79 21.06
CA SER A 387 24.95 -9.25 20.95
C SER A 387 24.41 -9.70 19.59
N GLY A 388 24.09 -8.78 18.69
CA GLY A 388 23.33 -9.09 17.48
C GLY A 388 21.86 -9.44 17.75
N VAL A 389 21.15 -9.82 16.71
CA VAL A 389 19.72 -10.20 16.75
C VAL A 389 19.42 -11.23 15.67
N THR A 390 18.57 -12.20 15.98
CA THR A 390 18.11 -13.21 15.02
C THR A 390 16.60 -13.08 14.82
N TYR A 391 16.19 -13.03 13.56
CA TYR A 391 14.79 -13.02 13.15
C TYR A 391 14.43 -14.32 12.46
N SER A 392 13.29 -14.90 12.85
CA SER A 392 12.73 -16.11 12.27
C SER A 392 11.61 -15.78 11.30
N TYR A 393 11.62 -16.42 10.13
CA TYR A 393 10.65 -16.23 9.06
C TYR A 393 10.03 -17.58 8.69
N PRO A 394 8.72 -17.79 8.94
CA PRO A 394 8.02 -18.99 8.50
C PRO A 394 7.73 -18.91 7.00
N ILE A 395 8.37 -19.79 6.23
CA ILE A 395 8.23 -19.87 4.78
C ILE A 395 7.59 -21.21 4.41
N ASN A 396 6.61 -21.19 3.51
CA ASN A 396 5.98 -22.39 2.98
C ASN A 396 6.79 -23.01 1.83
N GLY A 397 6.39 -24.21 1.44
CA GLY A 397 6.96 -24.94 0.32
C GLY A 397 6.71 -24.24 -1.02
N ASN A 398 7.49 -24.63 -2.04
CA ASN A 398 7.38 -24.16 -3.43
C ASN A 398 7.76 -22.69 -3.66
N VAL A 399 8.58 -22.12 -2.78
CA VAL A 399 9.19 -20.81 -2.99
C VAL A 399 10.46 -20.95 -3.84
N SER A 400 10.57 -20.18 -4.91
CA SER A 400 11.69 -20.23 -5.86
C SER A 400 12.83 -19.28 -5.53
N THR A 401 12.57 -18.22 -4.76
CA THR A 401 13.58 -17.22 -4.36
C THR A 401 13.29 -16.68 -2.98
N LEU A 402 14.33 -16.57 -2.15
CA LEU A 402 14.33 -15.79 -0.92
C LEU A 402 15.18 -14.53 -1.11
N TYR A 403 14.68 -13.40 -0.64
CA TYR A 403 15.40 -12.13 -0.71
C TYR A 403 15.25 -11.34 0.59
N PHE A 404 16.38 -10.95 1.18
CA PHE A 404 16.45 -10.12 2.36
C PHE A 404 17.10 -8.79 2.02
N GLU A 405 16.56 -7.69 2.53
CA GLU A 405 17.10 -6.35 2.37
C GLU A 405 17.20 -5.68 3.74
N LEU A 406 18.43 -5.38 4.15
CA LEU A 406 18.76 -4.59 5.33
C LEU A 406 19.03 -3.15 4.88
N ILE A 407 18.35 -2.18 5.48
CA ILE A 407 18.59 -0.75 5.31
C ILE A 407 19.06 -0.19 6.65
N THR A 408 20.21 0.47 6.63
CA THR A 408 20.75 1.22 7.77
C THR A 408 21.91 2.12 7.33
N PRO A 409 22.05 3.35 7.85
CA PRO A 409 23.18 4.23 7.52
C PRO A 409 24.57 3.60 7.72
N ASP A 410 24.68 2.66 8.67
CA ASP A 410 25.94 1.98 9.00
C ASP A 410 26.03 0.56 8.40
N ALA A 411 25.44 0.33 7.22
CA ALA A 411 25.32 -1.02 6.65
C ALA A 411 26.66 -1.75 6.54
N ALA A 412 27.76 -1.02 6.27
CA ALA A 412 29.12 -1.57 6.26
C ALA A 412 29.50 -2.32 7.55
N ASN A 413 29.00 -1.86 8.71
CA ASN A 413 29.31 -2.40 10.04
C ASN A 413 28.37 -3.53 10.50
N VAL A 414 27.40 -3.92 9.66
CA VAL A 414 26.43 -4.98 9.99
C VAL A 414 26.64 -6.17 9.05
N THR A 415 26.76 -7.37 9.60
CA THR A 415 26.89 -8.63 8.84
C THR A 415 25.57 -9.38 8.86
N LEU A 416 25.23 -10.00 7.72
CA LEU A 416 24.07 -10.88 7.56
C LEU A 416 24.53 -12.34 7.59
N LYS A 417 23.84 -13.17 8.36
CA LYS A 417 23.98 -14.63 8.32
C LYS A 417 22.61 -15.27 8.13
N LEU A 418 22.47 -16.09 7.09
CA LEU A 418 21.26 -16.86 6.82
C LEU A 418 21.47 -18.31 7.27
N ASP A 419 20.57 -18.81 8.10
CA ASP A 419 20.57 -20.19 8.62
C ASP A 419 19.22 -20.84 8.40
N LYS A 420 19.24 -22.14 8.07
CA LYS A 420 18.06 -23.01 8.11
C LYS A 420 18.47 -24.37 8.66
N ASP A 421 17.71 -24.88 9.62
CA ASP A 421 17.91 -26.19 10.23
C ASP A 421 19.36 -26.39 10.76
N GLY A 422 19.98 -25.31 11.25
CA GLY A 422 21.36 -25.30 11.75
C GLY A 422 22.45 -25.30 10.67
N LYS A 423 22.08 -25.17 9.39
CA LYS A 423 23.01 -25.05 8.26
C LYS A 423 23.14 -23.58 7.84
N ASP A 424 24.39 -23.13 7.73
CA ASP A 424 24.70 -21.78 7.22
C ASP A 424 24.58 -21.74 5.69
N LEU A 425 23.68 -20.89 5.21
CA LEU A 425 23.34 -20.72 3.79
C LEU A 425 23.92 -19.45 3.19
N THR A 426 24.55 -18.62 4.02
CA THR A 426 25.17 -17.36 3.60
C THR A 426 26.14 -17.54 2.43
N PRO A 427 27.02 -18.57 2.39
CA PRO A 427 27.95 -18.77 1.28
C PRO A 427 27.29 -19.10 -0.06
N TYR A 428 26.06 -19.59 -0.05
CA TYR A 428 25.29 -19.97 -1.24
C TYR A 428 24.39 -18.85 -1.74
N ALA A 429 24.20 -17.81 -0.91
CA ALA A 429 23.43 -16.65 -1.27
C ALA A 429 24.29 -15.61 -1.99
N LYS A 430 23.66 -14.87 -2.88
CA LYS A 430 24.27 -13.69 -3.49
C LYS A 430 24.11 -12.50 -2.56
N LEU A 431 25.23 -11.95 -2.12
CA LEU A 431 25.29 -10.75 -1.28
C LEU A 431 25.62 -9.52 -2.13
N ILE A 432 24.86 -8.44 -1.96
CA ILE A 432 25.15 -7.12 -2.52
C ILE A 432 25.31 -6.15 -1.35
N ASN A 433 26.42 -5.41 -1.35
CA ASN A 433 26.73 -4.42 -0.33
C ASN A 433 26.62 -3.02 -0.93
N GLY A 434 25.72 -2.20 -0.39
CA GLY A 434 25.64 -0.77 -0.64
C GLY A 434 26.24 0.05 0.49
N SER A 435 26.22 1.38 0.35
CA SER A 435 26.68 2.30 1.40
C SER A 435 25.73 2.35 2.60
N PHE A 436 24.42 2.23 2.37
CA PHE A 436 23.37 2.31 3.39
C PHE A 436 22.45 1.07 3.43
N TYR A 437 22.80 0.01 2.70
CA TYR A 437 22.04 -1.23 2.69
C TYR A 437 22.91 -2.45 2.42
N LYS A 438 22.37 -3.63 2.75
CA LYS A 438 22.85 -4.93 2.29
C LYS A 438 21.66 -5.75 1.81
N SER A 439 21.82 -6.46 0.69
CA SER A 439 20.82 -7.43 0.26
C SER A 439 21.42 -8.82 0.06
N LEU A 440 20.62 -9.82 0.39
CA LEU A 440 20.97 -11.24 0.30
C LEU A 440 19.87 -11.93 -0.48
N SER A 441 20.21 -12.56 -1.62
CA SER A 441 19.26 -13.31 -2.44
C SER A 441 19.70 -14.76 -2.59
N LEU A 442 18.78 -15.71 -2.37
CA LEU A 442 19.00 -17.14 -2.51
C LEU A 442 17.96 -17.73 -3.49
N SER A 443 18.43 -18.25 -4.62
CA SER A 443 17.59 -19.04 -5.53
C SER A 443 17.39 -20.44 -4.96
N LEU A 444 16.15 -20.92 -5.00
CA LEU A 444 15.74 -22.22 -4.48
C LEU A 444 15.30 -23.14 -5.63
N PRO A 445 15.47 -24.46 -5.48
CA PRO A 445 16.09 -25.13 -4.33
C PRO A 445 17.63 -25.04 -4.33
N VAL A 446 18.25 -25.33 -3.19
CA VAL A 446 19.71 -25.34 -3.01
C VAL A 446 20.16 -26.72 -2.54
N MET A 447 21.28 -27.22 -3.07
CA MET A 447 21.83 -28.56 -2.78
C MET A 447 23.02 -28.47 -1.82
N ILE A 448 22.87 -28.91 -0.56
CA ILE A 448 23.92 -28.85 0.48
C ILE A 448 23.79 -29.97 1.53
N PRO A 449 24.61 -31.04 1.48
CA PRO A 449 24.92 -31.90 0.32
C PRO A 449 23.68 -32.60 -0.28
N GLU A 450 22.53 -32.47 0.36
CA GLU A 450 21.21 -32.94 -0.07
C GLU A 450 20.31 -31.76 -0.43
N LEU A 451 19.19 -32.03 -1.10
CA LEU A 451 18.19 -31.02 -1.46
C LEU A 451 17.59 -30.38 -0.20
N MET A 452 17.77 -29.07 -0.04
CA MET A 452 17.16 -28.35 1.07
C MET A 452 15.68 -28.09 0.81
N LYS A 453 14.84 -28.58 1.72
CA LYS A 453 13.41 -28.25 1.76
C LYS A 453 13.20 -26.75 1.96
N THR A 454 12.29 -26.18 1.17
CA THR A 454 11.98 -24.74 1.19
C THR A 454 11.16 -24.35 2.41
N GLU A 455 10.25 -25.22 2.84
CA GLU A 455 9.37 -25.02 3.98
C GLU A 455 10.12 -25.05 5.32
N GLY A 456 9.62 -24.27 6.27
CA GLY A 456 10.13 -24.24 7.64
C GLY A 456 10.50 -22.83 8.12
N ILE A 457 11.32 -22.79 9.17
CA ILE A 457 11.77 -21.55 9.79
C ILE A 457 13.13 -21.16 9.21
N TRP A 458 13.20 -20.00 8.58
CA TRP A 458 14.44 -19.39 8.10
C TRP A 458 14.91 -18.34 9.09
N ASN A 459 16.16 -18.43 9.53
CA ASN A 459 16.72 -17.53 10.53
C ASN A 459 17.73 -16.57 9.88
N LEU A 460 17.44 -15.27 9.92
CA LEU A 460 18.39 -14.23 9.54
C LEU A 460 18.98 -13.61 10.80
N THR A 461 20.30 -13.74 10.97
CA THR A 461 21.03 -13.09 12.06
C THR A 461 21.74 -11.85 11.57
N LEU A 462 21.52 -10.74 12.26
CA LEU A 462 22.26 -9.50 12.12
C LEU A 462 23.28 -9.41 13.25
N SER A 463 24.53 -9.16 12.91
CA SER A 463 25.62 -9.02 13.90
C SER A 463 26.50 -7.84 13.54
N GLY A 464 27.10 -7.20 14.55
CA GLY A 464 27.97 -6.04 14.35
C GLY A 464 27.73 -4.96 15.40
N SER A 465 28.19 -3.74 15.11
CA SER A 465 27.96 -2.58 15.97
C SER A 465 27.41 -1.43 15.13
N SER A 466 26.16 -1.08 15.36
CA SER A 466 25.55 0.14 14.83
C SER A 466 24.62 0.73 15.90
N THR A 467 24.69 2.05 16.07
CA THR A 467 23.74 2.79 16.91
C THR A 467 22.55 3.32 16.12
N SER A 468 22.60 3.17 14.80
CA SER A 468 21.55 3.60 13.89
C SER A 468 20.38 2.63 13.92
N LYS A 469 19.18 3.16 13.65
CA LYS A 469 18.04 2.31 13.33
C LYS A 469 18.34 1.49 12.07
N TYR A 470 17.76 0.30 12.01
CA TYR A 470 17.74 -0.52 10.82
C TYR A 470 16.33 -1.00 10.51
N SER A 471 16.11 -1.33 9.24
CA SER A 471 14.96 -2.03 8.73
C SER A 471 15.41 -3.25 7.93
N VAL A 472 14.83 -4.42 8.20
CA VAL A 472 15.01 -5.64 7.41
C VAL A 472 13.68 -6.07 6.82
N VAL A 473 13.66 -6.33 5.53
CA VAL A 473 12.48 -6.88 4.84
C VAL A 473 12.83 -8.20 4.17
N CYS A 474 11.95 -9.18 4.34
CA CYS A 474 12.03 -10.47 3.67
C CYS A 474 10.98 -10.56 2.55
N TYR A 475 11.40 -11.02 1.39
CA TYR A 475 10.57 -11.32 0.23
C TYR A 475 10.73 -12.77 -0.18
N VAL A 476 9.66 -13.31 -0.73
CA VAL A 476 9.64 -14.62 -1.39
C VAL A 476 9.05 -14.52 -2.79
N ASP A 477 9.58 -15.31 -3.70
CA ASP A 477 8.92 -15.59 -4.97
C ASP A 477 8.02 -16.83 -4.82
N ASP A 478 6.72 -16.61 -4.65
CA ASP A 478 5.70 -17.64 -4.38
C ASP A 478 4.55 -17.48 -5.39
N HIS A 479 4.41 -18.47 -6.29
CA HIS A 479 3.40 -18.47 -7.34
C HIS A 479 2.15 -19.30 -6.98
N PHE A 480 2.15 -19.98 -5.84
CA PHE A 480 1.07 -20.86 -5.41
C PHE A 480 0.18 -20.24 -4.35
N LEU A 481 0.77 -19.56 -3.38
CA LEU A 481 0.02 -18.76 -2.42
C LEU A 481 -0.47 -17.50 -3.13
N ASP A 482 -1.77 -17.36 -3.26
CA ASP A 482 -2.41 -16.17 -3.83
C ASP A 482 -3.21 -15.48 -2.73
N PHE A 483 -2.89 -14.22 -2.48
CA PHE A 483 -3.66 -13.40 -1.56
C PHE A 483 -3.90 -12.01 -2.14
N SER A 484 -5.15 -11.57 -2.02
CA SER A 484 -5.55 -10.19 -2.29
C SER A 484 -6.06 -9.59 -0.99
N CYS A 485 -5.64 -8.38 -0.70
CA CYS A 485 -6.07 -7.60 0.46
C CYS A 485 -6.38 -6.22 -0.07
N GLN A 486 -7.49 -5.61 0.32
CA GLN A 486 -7.79 -4.24 -0.09
C GLN A 486 -8.86 -3.61 0.81
N PRO A 487 -8.80 -2.29 1.03
CA PRO A 487 -9.98 -1.55 1.43
C PRO A 487 -11.02 -1.55 0.30
N ALA A 488 -12.29 -1.29 0.62
CA ALA A 488 -13.33 -1.18 -0.40
C ALA A 488 -13.16 0.05 -1.32
N LYS A 489 -12.48 1.11 -0.85
CA LYS A 489 -12.20 2.35 -1.59
C LYS A 489 -10.82 2.90 -1.21
N SER A 490 -10.22 3.71 -2.06
CA SER A 490 -8.99 4.45 -1.69
C SER A 490 -9.29 5.79 -1.03
N VAL A 491 -10.48 6.37 -1.29
CA VAL A 491 -10.93 7.64 -0.70
C VAL A 491 -12.31 7.50 -0.05
N TYR A 492 -12.41 7.96 1.19
CA TYR A 492 -13.61 8.01 2.02
C TYR A 492 -13.89 9.44 2.47
N THR A 493 -15.09 9.70 2.99
CA THR A 493 -15.41 10.93 3.74
C THR A 493 -15.35 10.62 5.23
N VAL A 494 -14.89 11.56 6.07
CA VAL A 494 -14.93 11.38 7.53
C VAL A 494 -16.32 10.94 8.01
N GLY A 495 -16.35 9.94 8.89
CA GLY A 495 -17.57 9.30 9.36
C GLY A 495 -18.13 8.19 8.46
N ASP A 496 -17.55 7.92 7.29
CA ASP A 496 -17.81 6.69 6.52
C ASP A 496 -17.22 5.47 7.24
N HIS A 497 -17.79 4.29 7.03
CA HIS A 497 -17.21 3.04 7.52
C HIS A 497 -16.10 2.55 6.59
N LEU A 498 -14.95 2.18 7.17
CA LEU A 498 -13.87 1.52 6.46
C LEU A 498 -14.17 0.02 6.38
N TYR A 499 -14.50 -0.46 5.18
CA TYR A 499 -14.68 -1.89 4.92
C TYR A 499 -13.39 -2.50 4.37
N LEU A 500 -12.98 -3.61 4.96
CA LEU A 500 -11.74 -4.32 4.66
C LEU A 500 -12.07 -5.71 4.13
N LYS A 501 -11.41 -6.11 3.04
CA LYS A 501 -11.56 -7.44 2.44
C LYS A 501 -10.20 -8.05 2.17
N ALA A 502 -10.09 -9.35 2.43
CA ALA A 502 -9.01 -10.17 1.92
C ALA A 502 -9.55 -11.46 1.31
N LYS A 503 -8.80 -12.05 0.38
CA LYS A 503 -9.01 -13.39 -0.14
C LYS A 503 -7.67 -14.12 -0.10
N VAL A 504 -7.64 -15.34 0.43
CA VAL A 504 -6.43 -16.15 0.57
C VAL A 504 -6.69 -17.54 -0.02
N SER A 505 -5.76 -18.00 -0.85
CA SER A 505 -5.83 -19.31 -1.49
C SER A 505 -4.45 -19.88 -1.74
N PHE A 506 -4.33 -21.20 -1.80
CA PHE A 506 -3.11 -21.89 -2.21
C PHE A 506 -3.43 -22.83 -3.36
N ALA A 507 -2.68 -22.74 -4.46
CA ALA A 507 -2.94 -23.49 -5.68
C ALA A 507 -4.41 -23.40 -6.14
N GLY A 508 -5.00 -22.19 -6.07
CA GLY A 508 -6.40 -21.94 -6.43
C GLY A 508 -7.44 -22.44 -5.41
N GLN A 509 -7.04 -23.21 -4.39
CA GLN A 509 -7.93 -23.67 -3.33
C GLN A 509 -8.02 -22.63 -2.20
N PRO A 510 -9.23 -22.26 -1.74
CA PRO A 510 -9.39 -21.29 -0.67
C PRO A 510 -8.79 -21.80 0.65
N LEU A 511 -8.04 -20.94 1.35
CA LEU A 511 -7.57 -21.22 2.71
C LEU A 511 -8.53 -20.58 3.72
N SER A 512 -9.11 -21.40 4.60
CA SER A 512 -10.15 -21.00 5.58
C SER A 512 -9.96 -21.70 6.93
N GLY A 513 -10.66 -21.25 7.95
CA GLY A 513 -10.57 -21.75 9.32
C GLY A 513 -9.16 -21.61 9.88
N ASP A 514 -8.65 -22.67 10.49
CA ASP A 514 -7.31 -22.68 11.11
C ASP A 514 -6.17 -22.64 10.07
N ALA A 515 -6.46 -22.83 8.77
CA ALA A 515 -5.46 -22.79 7.71
C ALA A 515 -4.99 -21.37 7.37
N ALA A 516 -5.77 -20.33 7.68
CA ALA A 516 -5.41 -18.94 7.43
C ALA A 516 -6.10 -17.96 8.41
N LYS A 517 -5.34 -16.98 8.89
CA LYS A 517 -5.80 -15.85 9.67
C LYS A 517 -5.37 -14.55 9.01
N VAL A 518 -6.28 -13.58 8.96
CA VAL A 518 -6.00 -12.23 8.44
C VAL A 518 -6.25 -11.20 9.52
N GLN A 519 -5.24 -10.38 9.80
CA GLN A 519 -5.32 -9.23 10.70
C GLN A 519 -4.93 -7.96 9.95
N VAL A 520 -5.49 -6.83 10.34
CA VAL A 520 -5.12 -5.52 9.79
C VAL A 520 -4.68 -4.62 10.93
N MET A 521 -3.44 -4.13 10.86
CA MET A 521 -3.00 -2.99 11.67
C MET A 521 -3.36 -1.71 10.91
N LEU A 522 -4.30 -0.98 11.48
CA LEU A 522 -4.70 0.35 11.04
C LEU A 522 -3.87 1.39 11.79
N LEU A 523 -3.13 2.22 11.06
CA LEU A 523 -2.50 3.42 11.62
C LEU A 523 -3.43 4.61 11.31
N LYS A 524 -4.22 5.00 12.31
CA LYS A 524 -5.15 6.14 12.23
C LYS A 524 -4.39 7.43 12.60
N PRO A 525 -4.62 8.58 11.93
CA PRO A 525 -4.03 9.86 12.35
C PRO A 525 -4.32 10.14 13.84
N GLY A 526 -3.34 10.63 14.59
CA GLY A 526 -3.53 10.96 16.02
C GLY A 526 -4.44 12.18 16.27
N ASP A 527 -4.50 13.11 15.31
CA ASP A 527 -5.37 14.28 15.34
C ASP A 527 -5.62 14.78 13.90
N ASP A 528 -6.55 15.72 13.74
CA ASP A 528 -6.87 16.33 12.44
C ASP A 528 -5.92 17.49 12.14
N ALA A 529 -5.07 17.31 11.12
CA ALA A 529 -4.06 18.31 10.76
C ALA A 529 -4.68 19.66 10.38
N GLY A 530 -5.83 19.68 9.71
CA GLY A 530 -6.55 20.90 9.35
C GLY A 530 -7.05 21.65 10.59
N ASP A 531 -7.58 20.91 11.57
CA ASP A 531 -7.99 21.46 12.87
C ASP A 531 -6.81 22.03 13.66
N LEU A 532 -5.69 21.30 13.71
CA LEU A 532 -4.47 21.74 14.40
C LEU A 532 -3.90 23.02 13.79
N LEU A 533 -3.71 23.06 12.46
CA LEU A 533 -3.21 24.24 11.76
C LEU A 533 -4.08 25.46 12.02
N THR A 534 -5.40 25.28 12.03
CA THR A 534 -6.39 26.35 12.28
C THR A 534 -6.31 26.96 13.68
N ARG A 535 -5.85 26.21 14.67
CA ARG A 535 -5.81 26.64 16.09
C ARG A 535 -4.50 27.29 16.49
N ILE A 536 -3.46 27.11 15.70
CA ILE A 536 -2.15 27.70 15.94
C ILE A 536 -2.23 29.20 15.66
N LYS A 537 -1.79 30.02 16.62
CA LYS A 537 -1.82 31.49 16.54
C LYS A 537 -0.57 32.07 15.88
N ASP A 538 0.18 31.27 15.15
CA ASP A 538 1.42 31.70 14.50
C ASP A 538 1.09 32.60 13.30
N LYS A 539 1.62 33.83 13.31
CA LYS A 539 1.39 34.85 12.28
C LYS A 539 2.62 35.12 11.42
N ARG A 540 3.65 34.28 11.52
CA ARG A 540 4.86 34.42 10.71
C ARG A 540 4.51 34.26 9.23
N ASN A 541 5.05 35.13 8.37
CA ASN A 541 4.95 34.98 6.92
C ASN A 541 5.76 33.76 6.50
N ASP A 542 5.07 32.66 6.20
CA ASP A 542 5.68 31.45 5.68
C ASP A 542 5.85 31.58 4.17
N SER A 543 6.93 32.22 3.74
CA SER A 543 7.39 32.18 2.36
C SER A 543 8.57 31.22 2.27
N ILE A 544 8.34 30.03 1.73
CA ILE A 544 9.41 29.19 1.20
C ILE A 544 9.41 29.44 -0.31
N ASN A 545 10.53 29.87 -0.87
CA ASN A 545 10.65 30.02 -2.33
C ASN A 545 10.27 28.69 -3.00
N ASP A 546 9.40 28.74 -4.00
CA ASP A 546 8.83 27.59 -4.75
C ASP A 546 7.68 26.80 -4.08
N VAL A 547 7.33 27.09 -2.82
CA VAL A 547 6.13 26.54 -2.14
C VAL A 547 5.16 27.68 -1.84
N ASP A 548 4.08 27.81 -2.60
CA ASP A 548 2.91 28.58 -2.12
C ASP A 548 1.64 27.83 -2.53
N PRO A 549 0.94 27.24 -1.55
CA PRO A 549 0.12 28.00 -0.60
C PRO A 549 0.72 27.97 0.81
N GLY A 550 0.77 29.12 1.50
CA GLY A 550 1.26 29.27 2.87
C GLY A 550 0.71 28.24 3.88
N ALA A 551 -0.39 27.57 3.53
CA ALA A 551 -0.93 26.41 4.20
C ALA A 551 0.09 25.27 4.43
N GLU A 552 0.73 24.83 3.34
CA GLU A 552 1.68 23.71 3.33
C GLU A 552 3.04 24.16 3.89
N ALA A 553 3.49 25.37 3.54
CA ALA A 553 4.72 25.93 4.11
C ALA A 553 4.65 26.01 5.64
N MET A 554 3.51 26.43 6.19
CA MET A 554 3.23 26.40 7.63
C MET A 554 3.26 24.99 8.19
N TYR A 555 2.61 24.03 7.52
CA TYR A 555 2.60 22.62 7.93
C TYR A 555 4.02 22.04 8.00
N LEU A 556 4.80 22.19 6.94
CA LEU A 556 6.18 21.71 6.85
C LEU A 556 7.07 22.32 7.92
N ARG A 557 6.97 23.64 8.13
CA ARG A 557 7.70 24.32 9.20
C ARG A 557 7.35 23.75 10.57
N LEU A 558 6.07 23.52 10.86
CA LEU A 558 5.62 22.99 12.15
C LEU A 558 6.07 21.54 12.36
N ILE A 559 5.97 20.71 11.33
CA ILE A 559 6.47 19.33 11.36
C ILE A 559 7.99 19.27 11.60
N GLN A 560 8.75 20.24 11.10
CA GLN A 560 10.20 20.27 11.27
C GLN A 560 10.63 20.85 12.62
N ASN A 561 9.93 21.87 13.12
CA ASN A 561 10.41 22.71 14.22
C ASN A 561 9.58 22.59 15.51
N ASP A 562 8.36 22.07 15.46
CA ASP A 562 7.45 21.98 16.60
C ASP A 562 7.17 20.52 16.99
N LYS A 563 7.98 20.01 17.93
CA LYS A 563 7.81 18.66 18.49
C LYS A 563 6.42 18.41 19.08
N SER A 564 5.76 19.46 19.60
CA SER A 564 4.42 19.33 20.18
C SER A 564 3.35 19.15 19.10
N PHE A 565 3.51 19.82 17.96
CA PHE A 565 2.69 19.60 16.77
C PHE A 565 2.86 18.20 16.23
N CYS A 566 4.11 17.75 16.03
CA CYS A 566 4.41 16.40 15.53
C CYS A 566 3.84 15.31 16.43
N LYS A 567 3.98 15.46 17.76
CA LYS A 567 3.49 14.48 18.73
C LYS A 567 1.98 14.25 18.63
N LYS A 568 1.20 15.27 18.25
CA LYS A 568 -0.26 15.12 18.06
C LYS A 568 -0.63 14.37 16.78
N LEU A 569 0.23 14.41 15.77
CA LEU A 569 0.01 13.73 14.50
C LEU A 569 0.53 12.29 14.48
N VAL A 570 1.22 11.85 15.54
CA VAL A 570 1.69 10.46 15.67
C VAL A 570 0.49 9.53 15.54
N PRO A 571 0.52 8.56 14.60
CA PRO A 571 -0.60 7.66 14.39
C PRO A 571 -0.93 6.80 15.61
N GLU A 572 -2.22 6.51 15.78
CA GLU A 572 -2.74 5.54 16.73
C GLU A 572 -2.91 4.17 16.05
N ASN A 573 -2.41 3.12 16.70
CA ASN A 573 -2.46 1.76 16.16
C ASN A 573 -3.74 1.04 16.61
N HIS A 574 -4.48 0.48 15.67
CA HIS A 574 -5.61 -0.40 15.95
C HIS A 574 -5.43 -1.73 15.22
N ILE A 575 -5.67 -2.85 15.91
CA ILE A 575 -5.69 -4.17 15.30
C ILE A 575 -7.15 -4.56 15.02
N ILE A 576 -7.41 -4.99 13.79
CA ILE A 576 -8.71 -5.48 13.33
C ILE A 576 -8.53 -6.93 12.87
N ASP A 577 -9.15 -7.87 13.57
CA ASP A 577 -9.26 -9.25 13.10
C ASP A 577 -10.33 -9.35 12.03
N LEU A 578 -9.97 -9.87 10.85
CA LEU A 578 -10.96 -10.12 9.79
C LEU A 578 -11.64 -11.47 10.01
N LYS A 579 -12.95 -11.51 9.79
CA LYS A 579 -13.77 -12.72 9.92
C LYS A 579 -13.76 -13.51 8.63
N ASP A 580 -13.41 -14.78 8.71
CA ASP A 580 -13.49 -15.74 7.60
C ASP A 580 -14.95 -16.08 7.28
N ASP A 581 -15.28 -16.19 6.00
CA ASP A 581 -16.57 -16.63 5.47
C ASP A 581 -16.60 -18.11 5.06
N GLY A 582 -15.49 -18.84 5.25
CA GLY A 582 -15.34 -20.27 4.92
C GLY A 582 -15.00 -20.53 3.45
N LYS A 583 -14.86 -19.50 2.62
CA LYS A 583 -14.48 -19.58 1.19
C LYS A 583 -13.13 -18.93 0.94
N GLY A 584 -12.32 -18.82 1.99
CA GLY A 584 -11.06 -18.10 2.00
C GLY A 584 -11.23 -16.60 1.75
N GLN A 585 -12.40 -16.03 2.05
CA GLN A 585 -12.59 -14.58 2.09
C GLN A 585 -12.72 -14.11 3.53
N PHE A 586 -12.01 -13.04 3.84
CA PHE A 586 -11.95 -12.46 5.16
C PHE A 586 -12.47 -11.03 5.09
N ASN A 587 -13.39 -10.66 5.98
CA ASN A 587 -14.03 -9.35 5.97
C ASN A 587 -13.98 -8.68 7.35
N GLY A 588 -13.85 -7.36 7.36
CA GLY A 588 -13.88 -6.57 8.59
C GLY A 588 -14.34 -5.14 8.34
N GLU A 589 -14.66 -4.45 9.44
CA GLU A 589 -15.08 -3.05 9.40
C GLU A 589 -14.44 -2.24 10.53
N TYR A 590 -14.21 -0.95 10.28
CA TYR A 590 -13.78 0.03 11.27
C TYR A 590 -14.61 1.31 11.15
N LYS A 591 -15.07 1.83 12.29
CA LYS A 591 -16.10 2.90 12.35
C LYS A 591 -15.61 4.22 12.93
N ASN A 592 -14.46 4.23 13.61
CA ASN A 592 -13.95 5.43 14.31
C ASN A 592 -13.12 6.30 13.35
N THR A 593 -13.79 6.83 12.33
CA THR A 593 -13.23 7.54 11.17
C THR A 593 -13.54 9.04 11.18
N GLU A 594 -13.63 9.64 12.36
CA GLU A 594 -13.97 11.04 12.57
C GLU A 594 -12.88 12.04 12.15
N LEU A 595 -11.63 11.58 12.04
CA LEU A 595 -10.47 12.39 11.67
C LEU A 595 -10.20 12.31 10.17
N SER A 596 -9.96 13.47 9.55
CA SER A 596 -9.49 13.51 8.17
C SER A 596 -7.98 13.25 8.09
N GLY A 597 -7.53 12.74 6.94
CA GLY A 597 -6.12 12.44 6.69
C GLY A 597 -5.90 11.05 6.10
N VAL A 598 -4.64 10.62 6.12
CA VAL A 598 -4.22 9.34 5.56
C VAL A 598 -4.18 8.27 6.64
N TYR A 599 -4.87 7.16 6.40
CA TYR A 599 -4.87 5.98 7.25
C TYR A 599 -4.02 4.91 6.55
N GLN A 600 -3.04 4.33 7.26
CA GLN A 600 -2.29 3.19 6.75
C GLN A 600 -2.98 1.89 7.15
N LEU A 601 -3.00 0.94 6.23
CA LEU A 601 -3.53 -0.40 6.43
C LEU A 601 -2.40 -1.38 6.17
N ILE A 602 -2.01 -2.13 7.19
CA ILE A 602 -1.02 -3.19 7.09
C ILE A 602 -1.74 -4.51 7.34
N PHE A 603 -1.96 -5.27 6.27
CA PHE A 603 -2.54 -6.60 6.34
C PHE A 603 -1.45 -7.60 6.68
N PHE A 604 -1.72 -8.45 7.67
CA PHE A 604 -0.93 -9.61 8.03
C PHE A 604 -1.75 -10.85 7.71
N VAL A 605 -1.24 -11.69 6.82
CA VAL A 605 -1.82 -12.98 6.46
C VAL A 605 -0.87 -14.06 6.95
N ASN A 606 -1.34 -14.93 7.84
CA ASN A 606 -0.55 -16.04 8.33
C ASN A 606 -1.40 -17.31 8.40
N GLY A 607 -0.75 -18.46 8.35
CA GLY A 607 -1.46 -19.73 8.34
C GLY A 607 -0.54 -20.91 8.14
N GLU A 608 -1.15 -22.06 7.88
CA GLU A 608 -0.45 -23.31 7.60
C GLU A 608 -1.12 -24.02 6.43
N ILE A 609 -0.33 -24.34 5.42
CA ILE A 609 -0.78 -25.08 4.25
C ILE A 609 -0.45 -26.55 4.49
N PRO A 610 -1.45 -27.46 4.53
CA PRO A 610 -1.20 -28.88 4.75
C PRO A 610 -0.18 -29.45 3.76
N GLY A 611 0.91 -30.03 4.28
CA GLY A 611 2.00 -30.58 3.47
C GLY A 611 2.97 -29.56 2.86
N TYR A 612 2.76 -28.26 3.06
CA TYR A 612 3.65 -27.20 2.58
C TYR A 612 4.10 -26.25 3.71
N GLY A 613 3.66 -26.45 4.95
CA GLY A 613 4.15 -25.74 6.12
C GLY A 613 3.51 -24.36 6.34
N LYS A 614 4.06 -23.63 7.32
CA LYS A 614 3.55 -22.33 7.76
C LYS A 614 3.98 -21.20 6.83
N PHE A 615 3.15 -20.15 6.76
CA PHE A 615 3.46 -18.94 6.01
C PHE A 615 3.09 -17.68 6.77
N GLU A 616 3.83 -16.60 6.49
CA GLU A 616 3.51 -15.22 6.88
C GLU A 616 3.65 -14.33 5.65
N ARG A 617 2.70 -13.43 5.43
CA ARG A 617 2.72 -12.41 4.38
C ARG A 617 2.21 -11.08 4.91
N GLN A 618 2.72 -10.02 4.32
CA GLN A 618 2.34 -8.65 4.64
C GLN A 618 1.95 -7.90 3.36
N LYS A 619 0.96 -7.01 3.46
CA LYS A 619 0.63 -6.08 2.38
C LYS A 619 0.17 -4.74 2.94
N GLN A 620 0.60 -3.66 2.30
CA GLN A 620 0.29 -2.30 2.75
C GLN A 620 -0.57 -1.53 1.75
N TYR A 621 -1.50 -0.75 2.28
CA TYR A 621 -2.32 0.22 1.57
C TYR A 621 -2.37 1.53 2.34
N SER A 622 -2.60 2.63 1.62
CA SER A 622 -3.08 3.87 2.23
C SER A 622 -4.50 4.15 1.76
N THR A 623 -5.32 4.69 2.66
CA THR A 623 -6.63 5.23 2.33
C THR A 623 -6.77 6.63 2.90
N VAL A 624 -7.50 7.50 2.20
CA VAL A 624 -7.66 8.91 2.57
C VAL A 624 -9.08 9.16 3.04
N PHE A 625 -9.24 9.67 4.25
CA PHE A 625 -10.51 10.22 4.74
C PHE A 625 -10.50 11.73 4.51
N LYS A 626 -11.24 12.19 3.49
CA LYS A 626 -11.37 13.62 3.21
C LYS A 626 -12.36 14.26 4.18
N PHE A 627 -12.14 15.55 4.42
CA PHE A 627 -13.07 16.37 5.18
C PHE A 627 -14.47 16.37 4.54
N GLY A 628 -15.50 16.29 5.38
CA GLY A 628 -16.90 16.33 4.99
C GLY A 628 -17.82 16.27 6.20
N GLN A 629 -19.08 15.97 5.98
CA GLN A 629 -20.14 16.00 6.99
C GLN A 629 -20.21 17.36 7.69
N ILE A 630 -20.33 18.40 6.88
CA ILE A 630 -20.20 19.79 7.30
C ILE A 630 -21.38 20.20 8.17
N SER A 631 -21.09 20.88 9.29
CA SER A 631 -22.11 21.33 10.23
C SER A 631 -22.38 22.82 10.07
N SER A 632 -23.57 23.16 9.56
CA SER A 632 -24.06 24.55 9.50
C SER A 632 -24.32 25.16 10.88
N ARG A 633 -24.40 24.34 11.94
CA ARG A 633 -24.57 24.80 13.32
C ARG A 633 -23.27 25.32 13.92
N THR A 634 -22.17 24.63 13.66
CA THR A 634 -20.86 24.89 14.29
C THR A 634 -19.87 25.61 13.38
N THR A 635 -20.13 25.68 12.07
CA THR A 635 -19.39 26.50 11.11
C THR A 635 -19.64 27.98 11.34
N HIS A 636 -18.58 28.79 11.35
CA HIS A 636 -18.70 30.24 11.47
C HIS A 636 -18.82 30.85 10.08
N ILE A 637 -19.90 31.61 9.85
CA ILE A 637 -20.13 32.40 8.64
C ILE A 637 -20.33 33.85 9.09
N ASN A 638 -19.42 34.73 8.68
CA ASN A 638 -19.53 36.17 8.90
C ASN A 638 -19.71 36.84 7.54
N ALA A 639 -20.70 37.72 7.42
CA ALA A 639 -20.99 38.38 6.16
C ALA A 639 -21.23 39.88 6.41
N LYS A 640 -20.57 40.73 5.62
CA LYS A 640 -20.64 42.20 5.76
C LYS A 640 -20.86 42.83 4.39
N ILE A 641 -21.80 43.76 4.31
CA ILE A 641 -22.02 44.61 3.12
C ILE A 641 -21.30 45.93 3.36
N SER A 642 -20.49 46.36 2.40
CA SER A 642 -19.78 47.64 2.38
C SER A 642 -20.19 48.44 1.14
N SER A 643 -20.73 49.63 1.35
CA SER A 643 -21.00 50.58 0.26
C SER A 643 -19.68 51.18 -0.23
N LYS A 644 -19.44 51.17 -1.55
CA LYS A 644 -18.28 51.87 -2.12
C LYS A 644 -18.56 53.37 -2.12
N SER A 645 -17.65 54.14 -1.51
CA SER A 645 -17.80 55.58 -1.29
C SER A 645 -17.80 56.44 -2.56
N SER A 646 -17.35 55.91 -3.71
CA SER A 646 -17.12 56.71 -4.93
C SER A 646 -18.22 56.58 -5.99
N ASP A 647 -19.05 55.55 -5.93
CA ASP A 647 -20.10 55.31 -6.91
C ASP A 647 -21.37 54.86 -6.18
N LYS A 648 -22.32 55.79 -5.98
CA LYS A 648 -23.45 55.62 -5.05
C LYS A 648 -24.40 54.48 -5.43
N SER A 649 -24.27 53.88 -6.61
CA SER A 649 -25.23 52.89 -7.15
C SER A 649 -24.87 51.42 -6.87
N ILE A 650 -23.66 51.10 -6.40
CA ILE A 650 -23.19 49.70 -6.30
C ILE A 650 -22.61 49.37 -4.92
N ASN A 651 -23.14 48.32 -4.29
CA ASN A 651 -22.60 47.76 -3.05
C ASN A 651 -21.59 46.64 -3.32
N SER A 652 -20.70 46.42 -2.35
CA SER A 652 -19.83 45.24 -2.28
C SER A 652 -20.15 44.47 -1.00
N ALA A 653 -19.94 43.16 -0.99
CA ALA A 653 -20.07 42.37 0.22
C ALA A 653 -18.91 41.41 0.38
N THR A 654 -18.58 41.10 1.62
CA THR A 654 -17.58 40.10 2.00
C THR A 654 -18.25 39.00 2.79
N ILE A 655 -17.92 37.75 2.46
CA ILE A 655 -18.35 36.56 3.18
C ILE A 655 -17.10 35.83 3.64
N THR A 656 -16.91 35.74 4.95
CA THR A 656 -15.85 34.95 5.57
C THR A 656 -16.44 33.68 6.16
N VAL A 657 -15.91 32.52 5.76
CA VAL A 657 -16.36 31.19 6.19
C VAL A 657 -15.21 30.47 6.87
N LYS A 658 -15.47 29.87 8.04
CA LYS A 658 -14.53 28.98 8.74
C LYS A 658 -15.20 27.61 8.95
N PRO A 659 -15.11 26.70 7.96
CA PRO A 659 -15.86 25.44 7.93
C PRO A 659 -15.50 24.50 9.08
N LYS A 660 -16.51 23.86 9.66
CA LYS A 660 -16.38 22.88 10.74
C LYS A 660 -17.29 21.67 10.48
N ASN A 661 -16.77 20.46 10.64
CA ASN A 661 -17.57 19.24 10.47
C ASN A 661 -18.44 18.97 11.71
N LYS A 662 -19.31 17.94 11.63
CA LYS A 662 -20.17 17.52 12.75
C LYS A 662 -19.40 16.96 13.95
N PHE A 663 -18.16 16.52 13.74
CA PHE A 663 -17.27 15.97 14.77
C PHE A 663 -16.49 17.06 15.52
N GLY A 664 -16.51 18.30 15.01
CA GLY A 664 -15.90 19.44 15.68
C GLY A 664 -14.49 19.80 15.19
N HIS A 665 -14.05 19.25 14.05
CA HIS A 665 -12.78 19.59 13.41
C HIS A 665 -12.97 20.66 12.32
N TYR A 666 -12.01 21.57 12.18
CA TYR A 666 -11.98 22.55 11.09
C TYR A 666 -11.44 21.94 9.79
N LEU A 667 -11.87 22.48 8.64
CA LEU A 667 -11.33 22.08 7.34
C LEU A 667 -9.82 22.34 7.22
N GLY A 668 -9.30 23.34 7.95
CA GLY A 668 -7.93 23.80 7.77
C GLY A 668 -7.80 24.85 6.69
N GLN A 669 -6.55 25.13 6.35
CA GLN A 669 -6.07 26.04 5.32
C GLN A 669 -5.67 25.25 4.06
N GLY A 670 -5.59 25.89 2.90
CA GLY A 670 -5.19 25.28 1.62
C GLY A 670 -6.33 24.73 0.76
N PHE A 671 -7.59 24.86 1.18
CA PHE A 671 -8.76 24.31 0.50
C PHE A 671 -9.61 25.33 -0.28
N LEU A 672 -9.06 26.50 -0.62
CA LEU A 672 -9.81 27.56 -1.32
C LEU A 672 -10.49 27.05 -2.60
N SER A 673 -9.81 26.22 -3.38
CA SER A 673 -10.35 25.61 -4.62
C SER A 673 -11.52 24.66 -4.41
N ARG A 674 -11.73 24.18 -3.17
CA ARG A 674 -12.84 23.30 -2.78
C ARG A 674 -14.01 24.03 -2.14
N ILE A 675 -13.96 25.35 -2.08
CA ILE A 675 -15.05 26.19 -1.59
C ILE A 675 -15.60 27.00 -2.75
N LYS A 676 -16.85 26.72 -3.10
CA LYS A 676 -17.57 27.44 -4.17
C LYS A 676 -18.63 28.31 -3.53
N VAL A 677 -18.51 29.61 -3.74
CA VAL A 677 -19.57 30.58 -3.44
C VAL A 677 -20.20 30.98 -4.76
N SER A 678 -21.52 30.87 -4.82
CA SER A 678 -22.31 31.29 -5.98
C SER A 678 -23.40 32.24 -5.52
N VAL A 679 -23.67 33.23 -6.37
CA VAL A 679 -24.70 34.26 -6.21
C VAL A 679 -25.44 34.37 -7.53
N ASP A 680 -26.71 34.76 -7.50
CA ASP A 680 -27.46 35.07 -8.71
C ASP A 680 -26.77 36.21 -9.46
N SER A 681 -26.53 36.02 -10.77
CA SER A 681 -25.86 37.00 -11.64
C SER A 681 -26.55 38.37 -11.67
N TYR A 682 -27.85 38.44 -11.39
CA TYR A 682 -28.61 39.69 -11.27
C TYR A 682 -28.45 40.36 -9.91
N GLN A 683 -27.90 39.67 -8.92
CA GLN A 683 -27.76 40.13 -7.53
C GLN A 683 -26.30 40.37 -7.11
N GLY A 684 -25.33 39.91 -7.90
CA GLY A 684 -23.90 40.20 -7.73
C GLY A 684 -23.01 39.20 -8.47
N VAL A 685 -21.70 39.43 -8.42
CA VAL A 685 -20.68 38.53 -9.00
C VAL A 685 -19.54 38.35 -8.01
N ILE A 686 -18.98 37.15 -7.90
CA ILE A 686 -17.78 36.91 -7.09
C ILE A 686 -16.60 37.63 -7.75
N SER A 687 -16.07 38.66 -7.09
CA SER A 687 -14.96 39.47 -7.59
C SER A 687 -13.60 38.96 -7.15
N SER A 688 -13.53 38.33 -5.97
CA SER A 688 -12.29 37.73 -5.47
C SER A 688 -12.56 36.68 -4.39
N SER A 689 -11.58 35.80 -4.19
CA SER A 689 -11.58 34.77 -3.16
C SER A 689 -10.19 34.66 -2.56
N LYS A 690 -10.08 34.47 -1.24
CA LYS A 690 -8.82 34.44 -0.51
C LYS A 690 -8.86 33.39 0.61
N ASP A 691 -7.79 32.61 0.73
CA ASP A 691 -7.48 31.84 1.94
C ASP A 691 -6.76 32.77 2.93
N ASN A 692 -7.26 32.86 4.16
CA ASN A 692 -6.66 33.73 5.18
C ASN A 692 -5.54 33.04 5.97
N LEU A 693 -5.21 31.78 5.67
CA LEU A 693 -4.18 30.98 6.34
C LEU A 693 -4.40 30.82 7.85
N ASP A 694 -5.67 30.82 8.26
CA ASP A 694 -6.11 30.60 9.64
C ASP A 694 -7.34 29.68 9.70
N GLY A 695 -7.52 28.88 8.64
CA GLY A 695 -8.68 28.04 8.39
C GLY A 695 -9.95 28.79 7.95
N SER A 696 -9.90 30.11 7.77
CA SER A 696 -11.00 30.90 7.24
C SER A 696 -10.77 31.36 5.79
N TYR A 697 -11.86 31.54 5.07
CA TYR A 697 -11.89 31.85 3.64
C TYR A 697 -12.77 33.04 3.38
N THR A 698 -12.26 34.05 2.67
CA THR A 698 -12.99 35.28 2.37
C THR A 698 -13.34 35.35 0.89
N PHE A 699 -14.61 35.58 0.59
CA PHE A 699 -15.15 35.81 -0.75
C PHE A 699 -15.71 37.22 -0.83
N THR A 700 -15.35 37.94 -1.89
CA THR A 700 -15.89 39.28 -2.16
C THR A 700 -16.91 39.17 -3.28
N ILE A 701 -18.11 39.68 -3.04
CA ILE A 701 -19.18 39.84 -4.02
C ILE A 701 -19.19 41.31 -4.44
N GLY A 702 -18.95 41.58 -5.72
CA GLY A 702 -19.10 42.90 -6.32
C GLY A 702 -20.44 43.07 -7.01
N ASN A 703 -20.72 44.29 -7.47
CA ASN A 703 -21.86 44.62 -8.32
C ASN A 703 -23.23 44.28 -7.71
N ILE A 704 -23.37 44.44 -6.39
CA ILE A 704 -24.63 44.18 -5.70
C ILE A 704 -25.53 45.41 -5.88
N PRO A 705 -26.73 45.29 -6.47
CA PRO A 705 -27.66 46.40 -6.59
C PRO A 705 -28.06 46.96 -5.22
N GLN A 706 -28.36 48.27 -5.16
CA GLN A 706 -28.84 48.87 -3.93
C GLN A 706 -30.09 48.15 -3.39
N ASN A 707 -30.16 48.04 -2.05
CA ASN A 707 -31.28 47.42 -1.32
C ASN A 707 -31.50 45.91 -1.58
N ILE A 708 -30.61 45.25 -2.33
CA ILE A 708 -30.66 43.80 -2.53
C ILE A 708 -29.68 43.11 -1.58
N LYS A 709 -30.18 42.09 -0.87
CA LYS A 709 -29.34 41.11 -0.17
C LYS A 709 -29.25 39.89 -1.09
N PRO A 710 -28.09 39.60 -1.69
CA PRO A 710 -28.00 38.51 -2.66
C PRO A 710 -28.28 37.18 -1.99
N ASP A 711 -28.95 36.27 -2.70
CA ASP A 711 -29.04 34.87 -2.35
C ASP A 711 -27.68 34.22 -2.62
N VAL A 712 -27.18 33.53 -1.59
CA VAL A 712 -25.85 32.94 -1.59
C VAL A 712 -26.00 31.43 -1.43
N ARG A 713 -25.28 30.69 -2.28
CA ARG A 713 -25.03 29.27 -2.08
C ARG A 713 -23.54 29.05 -1.83
N ILE A 714 -23.24 28.49 -0.67
CA ILE A 714 -21.88 28.13 -0.25
C ILE A 714 -21.77 26.61 -0.25
N VAL A 715 -20.90 26.08 -1.09
CA VAL A 715 -20.57 24.66 -1.17
C VAL A 715 -19.13 24.48 -0.71
N VAL A 716 -18.90 23.55 0.21
CA VAL A 716 -17.57 23.23 0.74
C VAL A 716 -17.36 21.73 0.56
N MET A 717 -16.25 21.32 -0.07
CA MET A 717 -15.95 19.90 -0.34
C MET A 717 -17.07 19.15 -1.10
N GLY A 718 -17.87 19.87 -1.89
CA GLY A 718 -19.03 19.32 -2.61
C GLY A 718 -20.34 19.27 -1.81
N GLU A 719 -20.30 19.53 -0.49
CA GLU A 719 -21.47 19.59 0.37
C GLU A 719 -22.03 21.02 0.46
N THR A 720 -23.35 21.17 0.43
CA THR A 720 -23.98 22.50 0.57
C THR A 720 -23.98 22.91 2.04
N LEU A 721 -23.15 23.89 2.39
CA LEU A 721 -23.05 24.46 3.73
C LEU A 721 -24.17 25.47 4.00
N TYR A 722 -24.48 26.31 3.01
CA TYR A 722 -25.47 27.38 3.12
C TYR A 722 -26.21 27.57 1.79
N LEU A 723 -27.52 27.76 1.88
CA LEU A 723 -28.38 28.14 0.76
C LEU A 723 -29.46 29.09 1.27
N GLY A 724 -29.48 30.32 0.78
CA GLY A 724 -30.52 31.30 1.10
C GLY A 724 -30.01 32.73 1.02
N LYS A 725 -30.81 33.67 1.56
CA LYS A 725 -30.49 35.10 1.58
C LYS A 725 -29.14 35.39 2.24
N PHE A 726 -28.51 36.51 1.90
CA PHE A 726 -27.24 36.93 2.46
C PHE A 726 -27.17 36.71 3.99
N PRO A 727 -26.16 35.97 4.51
CA PRO A 727 -26.12 35.57 5.90
C PRO A 727 -26.24 36.77 6.85
N THR A 728 -27.28 36.79 7.69
CA THR A 728 -27.41 37.78 8.76
C THR A 728 -26.70 37.30 10.02
N PRO A 729 -26.07 38.18 10.82
CA PRO A 729 -25.45 37.80 12.08
C PRO A 729 -26.42 37.00 12.96
N ARG A 730 -25.98 35.84 13.47
CA ARG A 730 -26.79 35.07 14.43
C ARG A 730 -26.80 35.82 15.76
N VAL A 731 -27.99 36.05 16.30
CA VAL A 731 -28.16 36.49 17.70
C VAL A 731 -27.77 35.31 18.60
N SER A 732 -26.81 35.53 19.50
CA SER A 732 -26.31 34.49 20.42
C SER A 732 -27.38 34.10 21.44
N PHE A 733 -27.41 32.83 21.85
CA PHE A 733 -28.36 32.32 22.84
C PHE A 733 -28.35 33.12 24.16
N TRP A 734 -27.18 33.57 24.62
CA TRP A 734 -27.08 34.36 25.85
C TRP A 734 -27.79 35.72 25.76
N GLN A 735 -27.88 36.31 24.55
CA GLN A 735 -28.61 37.56 24.36
C GLN A 735 -30.12 37.35 24.53
N TYR A 736 -30.64 36.19 24.11
CA TYR A 736 -32.01 35.77 24.42
C TYR A 736 -32.18 35.45 25.91
N PHE A 737 -31.18 34.82 26.55
CA PHE A 737 -31.21 34.57 27.99
C PHE A 737 -31.30 35.87 28.80
N ILE A 738 -30.51 36.91 28.45
CA ILE A 738 -30.62 38.24 29.08
C ILE A 738 -32.03 38.81 28.88
N LEU A 739 -32.59 38.69 27.68
CA LEU A 739 -33.95 39.18 27.42
C LEU A 739 -34.97 38.46 28.32
N VAL A 740 -34.89 37.13 28.43
CA VAL A 740 -35.76 36.34 29.31
C VAL A 740 -35.56 36.72 30.78
N LEU A 741 -34.32 36.91 31.22
CA LEU A 741 -34.01 37.34 32.59
C LEU A 741 -34.63 38.71 32.90
N LEU A 742 -34.47 39.69 31.99
CA LEU A 742 -35.07 41.02 32.13
C LEU A 742 -36.60 40.94 32.18
N ILE A 743 -37.23 40.08 31.36
CA ILE A 743 -38.67 39.84 31.39
C ILE A 743 -39.12 39.21 32.71
N ILE A 744 -38.37 38.24 33.25
CA ILE A 744 -38.68 37.63 34.56
C ILE A 744 -38.58 38.67 35.68
N ILE A 745 -37.53 39.49 35.69
CA ILE A 745 -37.38 40.59 36.66
C ILE A 745 -38.57 41.54 36.54
N LEU A 746 -38.98 41.87 35.32
CA LEU A 746 -40.14 42.73 35.07
C LEU A 746 -41.44 42.14 35.62
N ILE A 747 -41.69 40.84 35.40
CA ILE A 747 -42.86 40.11 35.92
C ILE A 747 -42.83 40.06 37.45
N PHE A 748 -41.67 39.77 38.04
CA PHE A 748 -41.51 39.75 39.50
C PHE A 748 -41.80 41.13 40.13
N LEU A 749 -41.29 42.20 39.51
CA LEU A 749 -41.58 43.58 39.92
C LEU A 749 -43.04 43.97 39.73
N TYR A 750 -43.76 43.32 38.81
CA TYR A 750 -45.18 43.52 38.61
C TYR A 750 -46.02 42.79 39.67
N ILE A 751 -45.61 41.58 40.07
CA ILE A 751 -46.29 40.75 41.08
C ILE A 751 -46.08 41.29 42.50
N GLN A 752 -44.92 41.86 42.81
CA GLN A 752 -44.59 42.50 44.10
C GLN A 752 -45.31 43.85 44.31
N GLY A 753 -46.52 43.97 43.75
CA GLY A 753 -47.35 45.17 43.75
C GLY A 753 -47.40 45.83 45.12
N HIS A 754 -46.95 47.09 45.14
CA HIS A 754 -47.05 48.10 46.21
C HIS A 754 -45.77 48.51 46.96
N THR A 755 -44.65 47.78 46.91
CA THR A 755 -43.45 48.16 47.70
C THR A 755 -42.22 48.57 46.89
N VAL A 756 -42.14 48.19 45.61
CA VAL A 756 -40.99 48.53 44.77
C VAL A 756 -41.21 49.88 44.08
N GLN A 757 -40.27 50.81 44.27
CA GLN A 757 -40.31 52.16 43.68
C GLN A 757 -40.61 52.11 42.17
N THR A 758 -41.65 52.83 41.74
CA THR A 758 -42.08 53.00 40.35
C THR A 758 -40.91 53.28 39.38
N LEU A 759 -39.87 53.97 39.86
CA LEU A 759 -38.63 54.23 39.14
C LEU A 759 -37.89 52.97 38.68
N PHE A 760 -37.76 51.96 39.55
CA PHE A 760 -37.01 50.74 39.22
C PHE A 760 -37.72 49.92 38.16
N ARG A 761 -39.06 49.82 38.25
CA ARG A 761 -39.89 49.18 37.23
C ARG A 761 -39.75 49.86 35.86
N ASN A 762 -39.76 51.19 35.83
CA ASN A 762 -39.59 51.96 34.59
C ASN A 762 -38.19 51.77 34.00
N LEU A 763 -37.15 51.70 34.83
CA LEU A 763 -35.78 51.43 34.40
C LEU A 763 -35.64 50.05 33.73
N VAL A 764 -36.22 48.99 34.33
CA VAL A 764 -36.18 47.64 33.73
C VAL A 764 -36.96 47.60 32.41
N TRP A 765 -38.09 48.31 32.29
CA TRP A 765 -38.80 48.47 31.02
C TRP A 765 -37.93 49.10 29.93
N VAL A 766 -37.23 50.19 30.26
CA VAL A 766 -36.31 50.85 29.32
C VAL A 766 -35.20 49.90 28.90
N LEU A 767 -34.63 49.12 29.83
CA LEU A 767 -33.60 48.13 29.52
C LEU A 767 -34.12 47.01 28.59
N VAL A 768 -35.33 46.49 28.82
CA VAL A 768 -35.96 45.50 27.92
C VAL A 768 -36.13 46.07 26.52
N ILE A 769 -36.67 47.29 26.39
CA ILE A 769 -36.90 47.94 25.09
C ILE A 769 -35.58 48.17 24.37
N LEU A 770 -34.57 48.71 25.07
CA LEU A 770 -33.23 48.91 24.51
C LEU A 770 -32.60 47.57 24.08
N TRP A 771 -32.78 46.51 24.85
CA TRP A 771 -32.25 45.18 24.52
C TRP A 771 -32.96 44.56 23.32
N ILE A 772 -34.29 44.71 23.21
CA ILE A 772 -35.04 44.28 22.00
C ILE A 772 -34.60 45.08 20.78
N LEU A 773 -34.49 46.40 20.90
CA LEU A 773 -33.99 47.25 19.82
C LEU A 773 -32.57 46.83 19.42
N PHE A 774 -31.72 46.52 20.39
CA PHE A 774 -30.39 46.01 20.17
C PHE A 774 -30.38 44.70 19.37
N LEU A 775 -31.22 43.73 19.76
CA LEU A 775 -31.40 42.47 19.04
C LEU A 775 -31.91 42.68 17.60
N ILE A 776 -32.83 43.62 17.40
CA ILE A 776 -33.36 44.00 16.08
C ILE A 776 -32.24 44.61 15.22
N LEU A 777 -31.48 45.57 15.76
CA LEU A 777 -30.39 46.23 15.06
C LEU A 777 -29.28 45.23 14.67
N GLN A 778 -28.98 44.28 15.55
CA GLN A 778 -28.04 43.18 15.24
C GLN A 778 -28.58 42.24 14.17
N LYS A 779 -29.86 41.86 14.23
CA LYS A 779 -30.51 40.99 13.22
C LYS A 779 -30.55 41.65 11.84
N ILE A 780 -30.68 42.97 11.78
CA ILE A 780 -30.65 43.75 10.53
C ILE A 780 -29.21 43.91 10.02
N GLY A 781 -28.22 43.76 10.90
CA GLY A 781 -26.79 43.88 10.59
C GLY A 781 -26.22 45.28 10.77
N ILE A 782 -26.93 46.16 11.51
CA ILE A 782 -26.48 47.52 11.81
C ILE A 782 -25.42 47.51 12.92
N ILE A 783 -25.55 46.62 13.91
CA ILE A 783 -24.62 46.47 15.02
C ILE A 783 -24.03 45.04 14.99
N VAL A 784 -22.72 44.91 15.19
CA VAL A 784 -22.01 43.63 15.31
C VAL A 784 -21.35 43.58 16.69
N PHE A 785 -21.55 42.49 17.42
CA PHE A 785 -20.85 42.19 18.67
C PHE A 785 -19.69 41.23 18.43
#